data_AF-A0A2N0WT85-F1
#
_entry.id   AF-A0A2N0WT85-F1
#
_cell.length_a   1.000
_cell.length_b   1.000
_cell.length_c   1.000
_cell.angle_alpha   90.00
_cell.angle_beta   90.00
_cell.angle_gamma   90.00
#
_symmetry.space_group_name_H-M   'P 1'
#
loop_
_entity.id
_entity.type
_entity.pdbx_description
1 polymer ?
#
loop_
_entity_poly.entity_id
_entity_poly.type
_entity_poly.pdbx_seq_one_letter_code
_entity_poly.pdbx_strand_id
1 'polypeptide(L)'
;MAALWGGRFTQAADDRFKLFNDSLRFDYRLAKQDITGSISWSRALEQVNVLTSQEQQDLERALNELAEEVSQDPSKILQSDAEDIHSWVESKLIEKVGDLGKKLHTGRSRNDQVATDLKLWCKEQSVELCELLVKLQQALLDLAVREQDTVMPGYTHLQRAQPISFGHWCLAYVEMFERDLSRMRDTADRLDRCPLGSGALAGTAYPIDRHALARDLGFKQATQNSLDSVSDRDHVLELLADASISMMHLSRMAEDLIFYNSGEAGFIELADNVTSGSSLMPQKKNPDALELIRGKTGRVYGSLSAIMMTLKALPLAYNKDMQEDKEGLFDALDNWGDCLEMAAMVLEGLKTNKPRMLAAAQQGYANATELADYLVSKDIPFREAHHIVGEVVVSAISRQLPLEDFTLEQLKEFSEVIESDVYQHLTIDACLAKREVLGGTSLTSVMSALDEQRIEVKQEISSAEVVGGSSEEQVQNAMGNMQQRLNAHKAELMNVRHAKLTDVDAITEIIAHWSEVGETLPRSRFDVLNSILDFSVAVDEESVVGCASLYIYGTGLAEIRSVGINTDHQGVGQGKALVDHMLQRARDLEIQRVIVLTRVPQFFEKHGFTELEKETLPEKVIKDCEGCPKKMACDEIAMEFIIT
;
A
#
# COMPACT_ATOMS: atom_id res chain seq x y z
N MET A 1 -11.71 -43.14 -10.30
CA MET A 1 -12.55 -43.02 -11.52
C MET A 1 -11.67 -43.16 -12.74
N ALA A 2 -12.22 -43.55 -13.90
CA ALA A 2 -11.45 -43.46 -15.15
C ALA A 2 -11.11 -41.99 -15.44
N ALA A 3 -9.91 -41.71 -15.96
CA ALA A 3 -9.52 -40.36 -16.38
C ALA A 3 -10.56 -39.78 -17.36
N LEU A 4 -10.75 -38.46 -17.35
CA LEU A 4 -11.71 -37.74 -18.21
C LEU A 4 -11.51 -38.04 -19.71
N TRP A 5 -10.32 -38.48 -20.07
CA TRP A 5 -9.89 -38.89 -21.40
C TRP A 5 -9.58 -40.40 -21.48
N GLY A 6 -10.47 -41.27 -21.00
CA GLY A 6 -10.19 -42.73 -20.93
C GLY A 6 -10.59 -43.56 -22.16
N GLY A 7 -11.62 -43.15 -22.92
CA GLY A 7 -12.27 -44.01 -23.93
C GLY A 7 -11.41 -44.45 -25.12
N ARG A 8 -10.25 -43.81 -25.32
CA ARG A 8 -9.30 -44.09 -26.41
C ARG A 8 -8.15 -45.02 -26.00
N PHE A 9 -7.98 -45.32 -24.71
CA PHE A 9 -6.81 -46.03 -24.19
C PHE A 9 -7.14 -47.48 -23.84
N THR A 10 -6.24 -48.39 -24.20
CA THR A 10 -6.41 -49.84 -23.96
C THR A 10 -5.67 -50.34 -22.72
N GLN A 11 -4.85 -49.49 -22.09
CA GLN A 11 -4.05 -49.80 -20.91
C GLN A 11 -4.10 -48.61 -19.93
N ALA A 12 -3.87 -48.89 -18.64
CA ALA A 12 -3.70 -47.85 -17.64
C ALA A 12 -2.39 -47.07 -17.86
N ALA A 13 -2.35 -45.83 -17.38
CA ALA A 13 -1.12 -45.03 -17.36
C ALA A 13 -0.10 -45.65 -16.39
N ASP A 14 1.20 -45.48 -16.68
CA ASP A 14 2.28 -45.79 -15.76
C ASP A 14 2.26 -44.79 -14.59
N ASP A 15 2.44 -45.25 -13.35
CA ASP A 15 2.38 -44.41 -12.15
C ASP A 15 3.39 -43.25 -12.19
N ARG A 16 4.56 -43.46 -12.83
CA ARG A 16 5.57 -42.39 -12.99
C ARG A 16 5.10 -41.33 -13.98
N PHE A 17 4.41 -41.75 -15.04
CA PHE A 17 3.83 -40.82 -16.01
C PHE A 17 2.70 -40.01 -15.36
N LYS A 18 1.85 -40.66 -14.57
CA LYS A 18 0.80 -39.98 -13.80
C LYS A 18 1.41 -38.90 -12.89
N LEU A 19 2.40 -39.25 -12.06
CA LEU A 19 3.07 -38.27 -11.18
C LEU A 19 3.70 -37.10 -11.96
N PHE A 20 4.27 -37.36 -13.13
CA PHE A 20 4.89 -36.34 -13.98
C PHE A 20 3.87 -35.44 -14.69
N ASN A 21 2.70 -35.97 -15.05
CA ASN A 21 1.66 -35.28 -15.82
C ASN A 21 0.63 -34.53 -14.95
N ASP A 22 0.36 -35.04 -13.76
CA ASP A 22 -0.66 -34.49 -12.87
C ASP A 22 -0.23 -33.11 -12.35
N SER A 23 -1.19 -32.20 -12.19
CA SER A 23 -0.97 -30.83 -11.71
C SER A 23 -1.67 -30.52 -10.39
N LEU A 24 -2.48 -31.44 -9.84
CA LEU A 24 -3.26 -31.21 -8.62
C LEU A 24 -2.44 -30.68 -7.44
N ARG A 25 -1.17 -31.11 -7.31
CA ARG A 25 -0.27 -30.68 -6.22
C ARG A 25 -0.03 -29.17 -6.16
N PHE A 26 -0.23 -28.44 -7.25
CA PHE A 26 -0.05 -26.99 -7.32
C PHE A 26 -1.27 -26.26 -7.88
N ASP A 27 -2.02 -26.85 -8.81
CA ASP A 27 -3.19 -26.18 -9.41
C ASP A 27 -4.44 -26.20 -8.51
N TYR A 28 -4.40 -26.91 -7.37
CA TYR A 28 -5.44 -26.78 -6.33
C TYR A 28 -5.64 -25.33 -5.86
N ARG A 29 -4.63 -24.46 -6.03
CA ARG A 29 -4.72 -23.02 -5.76
C ARG A 29 -5.78 -22.32 -6.61
N LEU A 30 -6.17 -22.91 -7.74
CA LEU A 30 -7.19 -22.37 -8.65
C LEU A 30 -8.62 -22.85 -8.34
N ALA A 31 -8.83 -23.59 -7.24
CA ALA A 31 -10.13 -24.19 -6.92
C ALA A 31 -11.27 -23.15 -6.86
N LYS A 32 -11.02 -22.00 -6.23
CA LYS A 32 -12.00 -20.91 -6.15
C LYS A 32 -12.37 -20.39 -7.54
N GLN A 33 -11.37 -20.20 -8.40
CA GLN A 33 -11.55 -19.68 -9.75
C GLN A 33 -12.25 -20.70 -10.66
N ASP A 34 -11.90 -21.99 -10.58
CA ASP A 34 -12.55 -23.06 -11.35
C ASP A 34 -14.04 -23.20 -11.00
N ILE A 35 -14.37 -23.13 -9.70
CA ILE A 35 -15.76 -23.18 -9.23
C ILE A 35 -16.53 -21.94 -9.70
N THR A 36 -15.96 -20.74 -9.56
CA THR A 36 -16.57 -19.48 -10.03
C THR A 36 -16.80 -19.51 -11.54
N GLY A 37 -15.78 -19.90 -12.31
CA GLY A 37 -15.85 -20.12 -13.76
C GLY A 37 -16.95 -21.11 -14.16
N SER A 38 -17.09 -22.17 -13.37
CA SER A 38 -18.11 -23.21 -13.57
C SER A 38 -19.54 -22.74 -13.27
N ILE A 39 -19.74 -21.88 -12.26
CA ILE A 39 -21.04 -21.27 -11.99
C ILE A 39 -21.47 -20.41 -13.19
N SER A 40 -20.59 -19.50 -13.65
CA SER A 40 -20.88 -18.65 -14.81
C SER A 40 -21.11 -19.45 -16.09
N TRP A 41 -20.35 -20.52 -16.30
CA TRP A 41 -20.56 -21.41 -17.44
C TRP A 41 -21.93 -22.11 -17.39
N SER A 42 -22.41 -22.51 -16.21
CA SER A 42 -23.74 -23.11 -16.05
C SER A 42 -24.85 -22.16 -16.47
N ARG A 43 -24.74 -20.86 -16.13
CA ARG A 43 -25.68 -19.81 -16.54
C ARG A 43 -25.65 -19.60 -18.06
N ALA A 44 -24.46 -19.63 -18.66
CA ALA A 44 -24.31 -19.52 -20.11
C ALA A 44 -24.97 -20.71 -20.85
N LEU A 45 -24.85 -21.93 -20.31
CA LEU A 45 -25.51 -23.12 -20.86
C LEU A 45 -27.04 -23.10 -20.75
N GLU A 46 -27.56 -22.49 -19.68
CA GLU A 46 -29.02 -22.25 -19.53
C GLU A 46 -29.53 -21.30 -20.64
N GLN A 47 -28.82 -20.21 -20.91
CA GLN A 47 -29.20 -19.23 -21.92
C GLN A 47 -29.34 -19.83 -23.33
N VAL A 48 -28.58 -20.89 -23.63
CA VAL A 48 -28.64 -21.62 -24.91
C VAL A 48 -29.44 -22.93 -24.85
N ASN A 49 -30.21 -23.13 -23.77
CA ASN A 49 -31.10 -24.28 -23.57
C ASN A 49 -30.40 -25.65 -23.52
N VAL A 50 -29.12 -25.70 -23.16
CA VAL A 50 -28.44 -26.97 -22.85
C VAL A 50 -28.83 -27.46 -21.46
N LEU A 51 -29.01 -26.52 -20.53
CA LEU A 51 -29.55 -26.74 -19.19
C LEU A 51 -30.93 -26.10 -19.08
N THR A 52 -31.82 -26.75 -18.34
CA THR A 52 -33.03 -26.09 -17.84
C THR A 52 -32.69 -25.18 -16.65
N SER A 53 -33.56 -24.22 -16.32
CA SER A 53 -33.34 -23.35 -15.16
C SER A 53 -33.20 -24.11 -13.85
N GLN A 54 -33.95 -25.21 -13.67
CA GLN A 54 -33.82 -26.06 -12.47
C GLN A 54 -32.46 -26.77 -12.44
N GLU A 55 -32.00 -27.32 -13.57
CA GLU A 55 -30.69 -27.96 -13.67
C GLU A 55 -29.55 -26.97 -13.39
N GLN A 56 -29.65 -25.73 -13.88
CA GLN A 56 -28.69 -24.67 -13.61
C GLN A 56 -28.65 -24.33 -12.12
N GLN A 57 -29.80 -24.11 -11.49
CA GLN A 57 -29.90 -23.81 -10.05
C GLN A 57 -29.34 -24.94 -9.18
N ASP A 58 -29.59 -26.19 -9.55
CA ASP A 58 -29.08 -27.35 -8.82
C ASP A 58 -27.55 -27.46 -8.94
N LEU A 59 -26.98 -27.15 -10.10
CA LEU A 59 -25.52 -27.06 -10.30
C LEU A 59 -24.90 -25.92 -9.49
N GLU A 60 -25.48 -24.72 -9.56
CA GLU A 60 -24.98 -23.55 -8.85
C GLU A 60 -25.03 -23.75 -7.33
N ARG A 61 -26.09 -24.34 -6.78
CA ARG A 61 -26.17 -24.70 -5.36
C ARG A 61 -25.05 -25.66 -4.96
N ALA A 62 -24.85 -26.74 -5.73
CA ALA A 62 -23.81 -27.72 -5.44
C ALA A 62 -22.38 -27.15 -5.57
N LEU A 63 -22.15 -26.25 -6.51
CA LEU A 63 -20.90 -25.53 -6.68
C LEU A 63 -20.63 -24.55 -5.53
N ASN A 64 -21.65 -23.81 -5.07
CA ASN A 64 -21.52 -22.93 -3.91
C ASN A 64 -21.24 -23.71 -2.60
N GLU A 65 -21.90 -24.86 -2.40
CA GLU A 65 -21.55 -25.76 -1.30
C GLU A 65 -20.10 -26.24 -1.38
N LEU A 66 -19.63 -26.59 -2.59
CA LEU A 66 -18.26 -27.01 -2.80
C LEU A 66 -17.26 -25.85 -2.56
N ALA A 67 -17.62 -24.62 -2.94
CA ALA A 67 -16.81 -23.43 -2.67
C ALA A 67 -16.62 -23.21 -1.17
N GLU A 68 -17.69 -23.35 -0.38
CA GLU A 68 -17.63 -23.27 1.08
C GLU A 68 -16.76 -24.39 1.68
N GLU A 69 -16.93 -25.63 1.22
CA GLU A 69 -16.10 -26.77 1.65
C GLU A 69 -14.60 -26.53 1.37
N VAL A 70 -14.27 -25.99 0.19
CA VAL A 70 -12.89 -25.64 -0.21
C VAL A 70 -12.35 -24.48 0.63
N SER A 71 -13.16 -23.46 0.91
CA SER A 71 -12.74 -22.30 1.71
C SER A 71 -12.44 -22.68 3.16
N GLN A 72 -13.15 -23.67 3.72
CA GLN A 72 -12.93 -24.13 5.09
C GLN A 72 -11.67 -24.98 5.23
N ASP A 73 -11.38 -25.83 4.25
CA ASP A 73 -10.21 -26.71 4.28
C ASP A 73 -9.73 -27.08 2.86
N PRO A 74 -8.90 -26.23 2.23
CA PRO A 74 -8.40 -26.49 0.87
C PRO A 74 -7.44 -27.69 0.84
N SER A 75 -6.89 -28.11 1.98
CA SER A 75 -5.95 -29.25 2.04
C SER A 75 -6.60 -30.59 1.69
N LYS A 76 -7.94 -30.69 1.81
CA LYS A 76 -8.69 -31.88 1.40
C LYS A 76 -8.59 -32.19 -0.09
N ILE A 77 -8.33 -31.18 -0.93
CA ILE A 77 -8.16 -31.36 -2.37
C ILE A 77 -6.96 -32.29 -2.63
N LEU A 78 -5.85 -32.04 -1.92
CA LEU A 78 -4.58 -32.77 -2.06
C LEU A 78 -4.64 -34.23 -1.56
N GLN A 79 -5.72 -34.64 -0.90
CA GLN A 79 -5.95 -36.03 -0.50
C GLN A 79 -6.53 -36.89 -1.65
N SER A 80 -6.94 -36.26 -2.74
CA SER A 80 -7.48 -36.92 -3.92
C SER A 80 -6.38 -37.36 -4.88
N ASP A 81 -6.67 -38.39 -5.67
CA ASP A 81 -5.80 -38.87 -6.75
C ASP A 81 -6.24 -38.33 -8.14
N ALA A 82 -6.99 -37.22 -8.13
CA ALA A 82 -7.38 -36.53 -9.36
C ALA A 82 -6.16 -35.97 -10.10
N GLU A 83 -6.22 -35.92 -11.43
CA GLU A 83 -5.12 -35.41 -12.28
C GLU A 83 -4.86 -33.91 -12.02
N ASP A 84 -5.94 -33.14 -11.94
CA ASP A 84 -5.93 -31.68 -11.83
C ASP A 84 -7.17 -31.18 -11.06
N ILE A 85 -7.16 -29.91 -10.68
CA ILE A 85 -8.26 -29.27 -9.95
C ILE A 85 -9.60 -29.39 -10.68
N HIS A 86 -9.61 -29.26 -12.00
CA HIS A 86 -10.81 -29.29 -12.82
C HIS A 86 -11.48 -30.68 -12.77
N SER A 87 -10.68 -31.75 -12.80
CA SER A 87 -11.13 -33.14 -12.64
C SER A 87 -11.63 -33.39 -11.23
N TRP A 88 -11.00 -32.78 -10.23
CA TRP A 88 -11.43 -32.86 -8.84
C TRP A 88 -12.81 -32.19 -8.65
N VAL A 89 -12.99 -30.97 -9.15
CA VAL A 89 -14.28 -30.25 -9.08
C VAL A 89 -15.38 -31.03 -9.79
N GLU A 90 -15.11 -31.52 -10.99
CA GLU A 90 -16.08 -32.33 -11.74
C GLU A 90 -16.45 -33.63 -10.99
N SER A 91 -15.47 -34.33 -10.42
CA SER A 91 -15.72 -35.52 -9.60
C SER A 91 -16.64 -35.21 -8.42
N LYS A 92 -16.33 -34.14 -7.69
CA LYS A 92 -17.11 -33.72 -6.52
C LYS A 92 -18.51 -33.27 -6.89
N LEU A 93 -18.65 -32.61 -8.04
CA LEU A 93 -19.95 -32.21 -8.55
C LEU A 93 -20.79 -33.42 -8.97
N ILE A 94 -20.20 -34.41 -9.64
CA ILE A 94 -20.88 -35.67 -9.99
C ILE A 94 -21.30 -36.44 -8.73
N GLU A 95 -20.48 -36.46 -7.68
CA GLU A 95 -20.86 -37.05 -6.39
C GLU A 95 -22.12 -36.38 -5.79
N LYS A 96 -22.27 -35.06 -5.96
CA LYS A 96 -23.41 -34.28 -5.45
C LYS A 96 -24.67 -34.35 -6.32
N VAL A 97 -24.53 -34.25 -7.64
CA VAL A 97 -25.68 -34.09 -8.58
C VAL A 97 -25.77 -35.17 -9.67
N GLY A 98 -24.92 -36.20 -9.63
CA GLY A 98 -24.96 -37.32 -10.57
C GLY A 98 -24.61 -36.92 -12.00
N ASP A 99 -25.36 -37.48 -12.98
CA ASP A 99 -25.12 -37.23 -14.41
C ASP A 99 -25.30 -35.76 -14.83
N LEU A 100 -26.01 -34.96 -14.03
CA LEU A 100 -26.11 -33.52 -14.25
C LEU A 100 -24.73 -32.85 -14.19
N GLY A 101 -23.84 -33.30 -13.30
CA GLY A 101 -22.47 -32.79 -13.20
C GLY A 101 -21.67 -32.99 -14.49
N LYS A 102 -21.96 -34.07 -15.23
CA LYS A 102 -21.33 -34.35 -16.54
C LYS A 102 -21.83 -33.41 -17.65
N LYS A 103 -23.05 -32.86 -17.52
CA LYS A 103 -23.58 -31.90 -18.51
C LYS A 103 -22.83 -30.56 -18.47
N LEU A 104 -22.24 -30.18 -17.33
CA LEU A 104 -21.58 -28.89 -17.16
C LEU A 104 -20.43 -28.67 -18.15
N HIS A 105 -19.69 -29.72 -18.53
CA HIS A 105 -18.56 -29.57 -19.46
C HIS A 105 -18.99 -29.42 -20.93
N THR A 106 -20.29 -29.43 -21.24
CA THR A 106 -20.79 -29.28 -22.62
C THR A 106 -20.29 -27.98 -23.23
N GLY A 107 -19.66 -28.05 -24.41
CA GLY A 107 -19.19 -26.87 -25.15
C GLY A 107 -17.96 -26.16 -24.57
N ARG A 108 -17.36 -26.67 -23.48
CA ARG A 108 -16.15 -26.16 -22.82
C ARG A 108 -14.97 -27.10 -23.06
N SER A 109 -13.74 -26.62 -22.87
CA SER A 109 -12.52 -27.43 -22.84
C SER A 109 -11.72 -27.13 -21.57
N ARG A 110 -10.78 -27.99 -21.21
CA ARG A 110 -9.78 -27.62 -20.19
C ARG A 110 -8.88 -26.48 -20.64
N ASN A 111 -8.69 -26.29 -21.94
CA ASN A 111 -7.79 -25.25 -22.47
C ASN A 111 -8.32 -23.83 -22.20
N ASP A 112 -9.59 -23.56 -22.49
CA ASP A 112 -10.20 -22.26 -22.20
C ASP A 112 -10.60 -22.11 -20.74
N GLN A 113 -10.91 -23.21 -20.04
CA GLN A 113 -11.15 -23.22 -18.61
C GLN A 113 -9.90 -22.81 -17.81
N VAL A 114 -8.77 -23.51 -17.97
CA VAL A 114 -7.54 -23.18 -17.22
C VAL A 114 -7.01 -21.78 -17.54
N ALA A 115 -7.18 -21.31 -18.79
CA ALA A 115 -6.84 -19.95 -19.17
C ALA A 115 -7.72 -18.91 -18.47
N THR A 116 -9.00 -19.25 -18.22
CA THR A 116 -9.92 -18.40 -17.47
C THR A 116 -9.56 -18.39 -16.00
N ASP A 117 -9.34 -19.56 -15.42
CA ASP A 117 -9.06 -19.72 -14.00
C ASP A 117 -7.76 -19.01 -13.61
N LEU A 118 -6.72 -19.15 -14.43
CA LEU A 118 -5.45 -18.47 -14.22
C LEU A 118 -5.59 -16.95 -14.32
N LYS A 119 -6.33 -16.41 -15.30
CA LYS A 119 -6.57 -14.96 -15.41
C LYS A 119 -7.37 -14.42 -14.23
N LEU A 120 -8.40 -15.13 -13.78
CA LEU A 120 -9.14 -14.76 -12.56
C LEU A 120 -8.22 -14.72 -11.34
N TRP A 121 -7.35 -15.73 -11.18
CA TRP A 121 -6.37 -15.77 -10.10
C TRP A 121 -5.38 -14.61 -10.20
N CYS A 122 -4.86 -14.32 -11.40
CA CYS A 122 -3.96 -13.19 -11.64
C CYS A 122 -4.62 -11.85 -11.30
N LYS A 123 -5.91 -11.67 -11.59
CA LYS A 123 -6.66 -10.45 -11.21
C LYS A 123 -6.69 -10.27 -9.69
N GLU A 124 -7.06 -11.31 -8.95
CA GLU A 124 -7.11 -11.27 -7.48
C GLU A 124 -5.73 -10.96 -6.90
N GLN A 125 -4.68 -11.62 -7.39
CA GLN A 125 -3.32 -11.40 -6.92
C GLN A 125 -2.76 -10.03 -7.32
N SER A 126 -3.17 -9.48 -8.46
CA SER A 126 -2.76 -8.14 -8.87
C SER A 126 -3.27 -7.08 -7.90
N VAL A 127 -4.49 -7.23 -7.37
CA VAL A 127 -5.05 -6.33 -6.35
C VAL A 127 -4.22 -6.41 -5.07
N GLU A 128 -4.00 -7.62 -4.54
CA GLU A 128 -3.22 -7.85 -3.31
C GLU A 128 -1.80 -7.27 -3.42
N LEU A 129 -1.11 -7.49 -4.54
CA LEU A 129 0.24 -6.97 -4.76
C LEU A 129 0.26 -5.44 -4.90
N CYS A 130 -0.76 -4.84 -5.53
CA CYS A 130 -0.89 -3.38 -5.56
C CYS A 130 -1.08 -2.80 -4.16
N GLU A 131 -1.90 -3.43 -3.31
CA GLU A 131 -2.09 -3.00 -1.92
C GLU A 131 -0.78 -3.08 -1.11
N LEU A 132 0.00 -4.14 -1.29
CA LEU A 132 1.30 -4.30 -0.65
C LEU A 132 2.33 -3.26 -1.14
N LEU A 133 2.34 -2.94 -2.44
CA LEU A 133 3.17 -1.85 -2.99
C LEU A 133 2.80 -0.50 -2.38
N VAL A 134 1.51 -0.17 -2.32
CA VAL A 134 1.02 1.07 -1.71
C VAL A 134 1.38 1.12 -0.22
N LYS A 135 1.25 0.00 0.51
CA LYS A 135 1.66 -0.10 1.92
C LYS A 135 3.16 0.17 2.09
N LEU A 136 4.00 -0.35 1.20
CA LEU A 136 5.44 -0.09 1.21
C LEU A 136 5.76 1.38 0.90
N GLN A 137 5.12 1.97 -0.12
CA GLN A 137 5.26 3.39 -0.43
C GLN A 137 4.85 4.25 0.76
N GLN A 138 3.75 3.91 1.44
CA GLN A 138 3.30 4.62 2.63
C GLN A 138 4.34 4.53 3.76
N ALA A 139 4.89 3.34 4.04
CA ALA A 139 5.93 3.18 5.06
C ALA A 139 7.20 4.02 4.73
N LEU A 140 7.59 4.10 3.46
CA LEU A 140 8.67 4.98 3.00
C LEU A 140 8.33 6.47 3.15
N LEU A 141 7.11 6.87 2.82
CA LEU A 141 6.65 8.26 2.98
C LEU A 141 6.60 8.67 4.45
N ASP A 142 6.12 7.81 5.34
CA ASP A 142 6.08 8.07 6.78
C ASP A 142 7.50 8.21 7.35
N LEU A 143 8.41 7.33 6.93
CA LEU A 143 9.83 7.43 7.27
C LEU A 143 10.46 8.71 6.70
N ALA A 144 10.10 9.08 5.47
CA ALA A 144 10.61 10.28 4.82
C ALA A 144 10.17 11.55 5.54
N VAL A 145 8.92 11.60 6.04
CA VAL A 145 8.41 12.71 6.85
C VAL A 145 9.14 12.80 8.18
N ARG A 146 9.31 11.66 8.86
CA ARG A 146 10.01 11.57 10.15
C ARG A 146 11.48 12.00 10.05
N GLU A 147 12.11 11.76 8.91
CA GLU A 147 13.54 11.96 8.67
C GLU A 147 13.83 12.98 7.54
N GLN A 148 12.89 13.89 7.29
CA GLN A 148 12.93 14.85 6.17
C GLN A 148 14.17 15.75 6.17
N ASP A 149 14.69 16.05 7.37
CA ASP A 149 15.83 16.91 7.64
C ASP A 149 17.06 16.14 8.16
N THR A 150 16.96 14.81 8.31
CA THR A 150 18.06 14.00 8.83
C THR A 150 19.17 13.90 7.80
N VAL A 151 20.23 14.69 7.99
CA VAL A 151 21.38 14.74 7.08
C VAL A 151 22.15 13.42 7.07
N MET A 152 22.54 12.97 5.88
CA MET A 152 23.46 11.87 5.64
C MET A 152 24.40 12.15 4.47
N PRO A 153 25.53 11.43 4.35
CA PRO A 153 26.29 11.44 3.11
C PRO A 153 25.50 10.79 1.97
N GLY A 154 25.40 11.47 0.83
CA GLY A 154 25.02 10.84 -0.43
C GLY A 154 26.17 10.02 -1.00
N TYR A 155 25.86 9.01 -1.81
CA TYR A 155 26.87 8.08 -2.33
C TYR A 155 26.83 7.93 -3.83
N THR A 156 28.01 7.97 -4.45
CA THR A 156 28.24 7.48 -5.80
C THR A 156 29.48 6.60 -5.77
N HIS A 157 29.44 5.40 -6.35
CA HIS A 157 30.52 4.39 -6.22
C HIS A 157 30.83 4.00 -4.76
N LEU A 158 29.84 4.14 -3.86
CA LEU A 158 30.01 3.96 -2.41
C LEU A 158 31.07 4.90 -1.79
N GLN A 159 31.46 5.95 -2.51
CA GLN A 159 32.23 7.07 -2.01
C GLN A 159 31.28 8.19 -1.59
N ARG A 160 31.63 8.88 -0.49
CA ARG A 160 30.88 10.05 -0.02
C ARG A 160 30.92 11.12 -1.11
N ALA A 161 29.75 11.51 -1.58
CA ALA A 161 29.53 12.55 -2.57
C ALA A 161 29.05 13.81 -1.84
N GLN A 162 27.88 14.35 -2.23
CA GLN A 162 27.29 15.50 -1.57
C GLN A 162 26.37 15.07 -0.42
N PRO A 163 26.18 15.89 0.62
CA PRO A 163 25.18 15.63 1.65
C PRO A 163 23.77 15.60 1.05
N ILE A 164 22.92 14.71 1.57
CA ILE A 164 21.50 14.62 1.27
C ILE A 164 20.71 14.44 2.58
N SER A 165 19.38 14.53 2.55
CA SER A 165 18.56 14.06 3.67
C SER A 165 18.16 12.59 3.52
N PHE A 166 17.94 11.91 4.65
CA PHE A 166 17.43 10.54 4.66
C PHE A 166 15.99 10.49 4.10
N GLY A 167 15.20 11.54 4.29
CA GLY A 167 13.91 11.70 3.61
C GLY A 167 14.05 11.72 2.08
N HIS A 168 15.06 12.39 1.53
CA HIS A 168 15.34 12.37 0.10
C HIS A 168 15.71 10.95 -0.40
N TRP A 169 16.48 10.18 0.39
CA TRP A 169 16.76 8.77 0.09
C TRP A 169 15.50 7.91 0.09
N CYS A 170 14.59 8.10 1.05
CA CYS A 170 13.32 7.37 1.10
C CYS A 170 12.46 7.65 -0.14
N LEU A 171 12.34 8.92 -0.54
CA LEU A 171 11.58 9.34 -1.72
C LEU A 171 12.14 8.75 -3.02
N ALA A 172 13.45 8.52 -3.10
CA ALA A 172 14.03 7.85 -4.26
C ALA A 172 13.47 6.43 -4.47
N TYR A 173 13.15 5.71 -3.39
CA TYR A 173 12.50 4.40 -3.47
C TYR A 173 10.99 4.50 -3.69
N VAL A 174 10.31 5.52 -3.14
CA VAL A 174 8.89 5.79 -3.45
C VAL A 174 8.70 5.90 -4.97
N GLU A 175 9.55 6.66 -5.64
CA GLU A 175 9.54 6.80 -7.11
C GLU A 175 9.76 5.48 -7.87
N MET A 176 10.58 4.58 -7.32
CA MET A 176 10.81 3.26 -7.92
C MET A 176 9.56 2.39 -7.84
N PHE A 177 8.92 2.35 -6.67
CA PHE A 177 7.73 1.56 -6.42
C PHE A 177 6.48 2.17 -7.08
N GLU A 178 6.43 3.48 -7.29
CA GLU A 178 5.37 4.12 -8.07
C GLU A 178 5.37 3.62 -9.52
N ARG A 179 6.56 3.51 -10.12
CA ARG A 179 6.68 2.91 -11.44
C ARG A 179 6.30 1.42 -11.44
N ASP A 180 6.53 0.68 -10.37
CA ASP A 180 6.10 -0.71 -10.24
C ASP A 180 4.57 -0.82 -10.17
N LEU A 181 3.93 0.07 -9.42
CA LEU A 181 2.47 0.16 -9.30
C LEU A 181 1.82 0.51 -10.64
N SER A 182 2.37 1.48 -11.38
CA SER A 182 1.89 1.81 -12.73
C SER A 182 1.97 0.63 -13.70
N ARG A 183 3.07 -0.16 -13.65
CA ARG A 183 3.23 -1.38 -14.46
C ARG A 183 2.17 -2.42 -14.12
N MET A 184 1.93 -2.65 -12.84
CA MET A 184 0.90 -3.59 -12.38
C MET A 184 -0.50 -3.19 -12.87
N ARG A 185 -0.84 -1.90 -12.85
CA ARG A 185 -2.12 -1.40 -13.38
C ARG A 185 -2.26 -1.65 -14.88
N ASP A 186 -1.21 -1.37 -15.63
CA ASP A 186 -1.16 -1.59 -17.08
C ASP A 186 -1.29 -3.08 -17.44
N THR A 187 -0.59 -3.94 -16.71
CA THR A 187 -0.67 -5.41 -16.84
C THR A 187 -2.07 -5.91 -16.47
N ALA A 188 -2.66 -5.40 -15.39
CA ALA A 188 -4.02 -5.73 -14.95
C ALA A 188 -5.09 -5.37 -16.01
N ASP A 189 -5.00 -4.21 -16.68
CA ASP A 189 -5.95 -3.87 -17.76
C ASP A 189 -5.80 -4.80 -18.98
N ARG A 190 -4.57 -5.18 -19.34
CA ARG A 190 -4.30 -6.09 -20.47
C ARG A 190 -4.80 -7.51 -20.18
N LEU A 191 -4.58 -8.03 -18.97
CA LEU A 191 -5.01 -9.38 -18.59
C LEU A 191 -6.52 -9.50 -18.37
N ASP A 192 -7.24 -8.36 -18.24
CA ASP A 192 -8.68 -8.29 -18.03
C ASP A 192 -9.54 -8.61 -19.28
N ARG A 193 -9.30 -9.81 -19.84
CA ARG A 193 -9.94 -10.34 -21.05
C ARG A 193 -10.33 -11.81 -20.85
N CYS A 194 -11.63 -12.11 -20.90
CA CYS A 194 -12.17 -13.44 -20.67
C CYS A 194 -11.90 -14.40 -21.85
N PRO A 195 -11.18 -15.51 -21.66
CA PRO A 195 -10.95 -16.51 -22.72
C PRO A 195 -12.06 -17.58 -22.80
N LEU A 196 -12.93 -17.69 -21.80
CA LEU A 196 -13.97 -18.72 -21.72
C LEU A 196 -14.93 -18.70 -22.92
N GLY A 197 -15.29 -19.88 -23.43
CA GLY A 197 -16.07 -20.05 -24.65
C GLY A 197 -15.21 -20.18 -25.91
N SER A 198 -13.88 -20.20 -25.77
CA SER A 198 -12.95 -20.50 -26.87
C SER A 198 -12.83 -22.00 -27.16
N GLY A 199 -13.41 -22.84 -26.31
CA GLY A 199 -13.33 -24.29 -26.42
C GLY A 199 -11.88 -24.76 -26.42
N ALA A 200 -11.59 -25.83 -27.16
CA ALA A 200 -10.23 -26.35 -27.22
C ALA A 200 -9.26 -25.47 -28.03
N LEU A 201 -9.77 -24.77 -29.06
CA LEU A 201 -9.00 -23.87 -29.93
C LEU A 201 -9.84 -23.07 -30.95
N ALA A 202 -11.06 -23.49 -31.26
CA ALA A 202 -11.84 -23.02 -32.42
C ALA A 202 -13.15 -22.30 -32.04
N GLY A 203 -13.36 -22.00 -30.77
CA GLY A 203 -14.62 -21.51 -30.23
C GLY A 203 -15.57 -22.64 -29.84
N THR A 204 -16.50 -22.33 -28.95
CA THR A 204 -17.60 -23.23 -28.61
C THR A 204 -18.57 -23.38 -29.79
N ALA A 205 -19.13 -24.58 -29.97
CA ALA A 205 -20.10 -24.88 -31.02
C ALA A 205 -21.55 -24.44 -30.68
N TYR A 206 -21.72 -23.76 -29.55
CA TYR A 206 -23.00 -23.28 -29.05
C TYR A 206 -23.09 -21.75 -29.19
N PRO A 207 -24.28 -21.17 -29.37
CA PRO A 207 -24.44 -19.72 -29.53
C PRO A 207 -24.34 -18.97 -28.19
N ILE A 208 -23.26 -19.20 -27.45
CA ILE A 208 -22.98 -18.55 -26.15
C ILE A 208 -22.61 -17.08 -26.38
N ASP A 209 -23.26 -16.16 -25.67
CA ASP A 209 -22.85 -14.76 -25.62
C ASP A 209 -21.60 -14.61 -24.73
N ARG A 210 -20.43 -14.58 -25.36
CA ARG A 210 -19.15 -14.43 -24.65
C ARG A 210 -18.97 -13.07 -23.99
N HIS A 211 -19.63 -12.01 -24.47
CA HIS A 211 -19.58 -10.71 -23.80
C HIS A 211 -20.39 -10.72 -22.51
N ALA A 212 -21.56 -11.39 -22.51
CA ALA A 212 -22.33 -11.60 -21.29
C ALA A 212 -21.55 -12.47 -20.29
N LEU A 213 -20.93 -13.55 -20.75
CA LEU A 213 -20.10 -14.42 -19.92
C LEU A 213 -18.89 -13.69 -19.32
N ALA A 214 -18.22 -12.84 -20.10
CA ALA A 214 -17.12 -12.01 -19.61
C ALA A 214 -17.57 -11.08 -18.47
N ARG A 215 -18.71 -10.39 -18.64
CA ARG A 215 -19.28 -9.51 -17.60
C ARG A 215 -19.67 -10.27 -16.34
N ASP A 216 -20.27 -11.45 -16.47
CA ASP A 216 -20.66 -12.30 -15.33
C ASP A 216 -19.45 -12.73 -14.50
N LEU A 217 -18.31 -12.98 -15.16
CA LEU A 217 -17.03 -13.30 -14.52
C LEU A 217 -16.23 -12.05 -14.08
N GLY A 218 -16.79 -10.85 -14.21
CA GLY A 218 -16.12 -9.61 -13.85
C GLY A 218 -14.96 -9.23 -14.76
N PHE A 219 -14.89 -9.76 -15.99
CA PHE A 219 -13.94 -9.30 -17.01
C PHE A 219 -14.48 -8.11 -17.80
N LYS A 220 -13.59 -7.18 -18.19
CA LYS A 220 -13.97 -6.01 -19.01
C LYS A 220 -14.47 -6.37 -20.41
N GLN A 221 -13.93 -7.41 -21.04
CA GLN A 221 -14.46 -7.94 -22.32
C GLN A 221 -14.01 -9.38 -22.60
N ALA A 222 -14.61 -10.00 -23.60
CA ALA A 222 -14.17 -11.29 -24.14
C ALA A 222 -12.95 -11.12 -25.08
N THR A 223 -12.10 -12.15 -25.16
CA THR A 223 -11.02 -12.21 -26.16
C THR A 223 -11.57 -12.34 -27.59
N GLN A 224 -10.78 -11.94 -28.60
CA GLN A 224 -11.26 -11.83 -29.98
C GLN A 224 -10.89 -13.02 -30.87
N ASN A 225 -10.00 -13.91 -30.42
CA ASN A 225 -9.53 -15.04 -31.21
C ASN A 225 -9.35 -16.29 -30.33
N SER A 226 -9.96 -17.41 -30.70
CA SER A 226 -9.97 -18.62 -29.88
C SER A 226 -8.63 -19.36 -29.87
N LEU A 227 -7.84 -19.30 -30.94
CA LEU A 227 -6.50 -19.90 -30.99
C LEU A 227 -5.60 -19.18 -29.99
N ASP A 228 -5.59 -17.85 -30.07
CA ASP A 228 -4.89 -16.97 -29.16
C ASP A 228 -5.33 -17.18 -27.70
N SER A 229 -6.63 -17.21 -27.44
CA SER A 229 -7.20 -17.34 -26.09
C SER A 229 -6.71 -18.55 -25.32
N VAL A 230 -6.48 -19.68 -26.00
CA VAL A 230 -6.03 -20.93 -25.37
C VAL A 230 -4.51 -21.08 -25.38
N SER A 231 -3.79 -20.24 -26.11
CA SER A 231 -2.32 -20.24 -26.22
C SER A 231 -1.65 -19.06 -25.51
N ASP A 232 -2.40 -18.01 -25.15
CA ASP A 232 -1.90 -16.78 -24.53
C ASP A 232 -1.43 -17.03 -23.09
N ARG A 233 -0.18 -16.63 -22.82
CA ARG A 233 0.43 -16.53 -21.47
C ARG A 233 1.22 -15.23 -21.31
N ASP A 234 0.90 -14.20 -22.09
CA ASP A 234 1.59 -12.91 -22.03
C ASP A 234 1.38 -12.25 -20.66
N HIS A 235 0.19 -12.38 -20.08
CA HIS A 235 -0.11 -11.94 -18.71
C HIS A 235 0.79 -12.60 -17.64
N VAL A 236 1.18 -13.87 -17.83
CA VAL A 236 2.12 -14.55 -16.91
C VAL A 236 3.54 -13.98 -17.08
N LEU A 237 3.96 -13.73 -18.33
CA LEU A 237 5.25 -13.11 -18.64
C LEU A 237 5.34 -11.68 -18.08
N GLU A 238 4.31 -10.87 -18.29
CA GLU A 238 4.25 -9.48 -17.82
C GLU A 238 4.26 -9.42 -16.29
N LEU A 239 3.44 -10.20 -15.59
CA LEU A 239 3.46 -10.23 -14.12
C LEU A 239 4.83 -10.68 -13.56
N LEU A 240 5.48 -11.66 -14.19
CA LEU A 240 6.82 -12.09 -13.77
C LEU A 240 7.89 -11.04 -14.10
N ALA A 241 7.71 -10.25 -15.16
CA ALA A 241 8.59 -9.13 -15.48
C ALA A 241 8.41 -7.98 -14.48
N ASP A 242 7.18 -7.64 -14.14
CA ASP A 242 6.83 -6.61 -13.15
C ASP A 242 7.39 -6.98 -11.77
N ALA A 243 7.15 -8.23 -11.34
CA ALA A 243 7.72 -8.77 -10.10
C ALA A 243 9.26 -8.74 -10.11
N SER A 244 9.90 -9.11 -11.24
CA SER A 244 11.36 -9.07 -11.35
C SER A 244 11.91 -7.64 -11.21
N ILE A 245 11.31 -6.66 -11.88
CA ILE A 245 11.73 -5.27 -11.78
C ILE A 245 11.57 -4.75 -10.35
N SER A 246 10.44 -5.05 -9.71
CA SER A 246 10.19 -4.62 -8.33
C SER A 246 11.13 -5.30 -7.33
N MET A 247 11.41 -6.59 -7.49
CA MET A 247 12.41 -7.30 -6.69
C MET A 247 13.81 -6.71 -6.87
N MET A 248 14.16 -6.20 -8.06
CA MET A 248 15.40 -5.44 -8.24
C MET A 248 15.40 -4.15 -7.40
N HIS A 249 14.31 -3.39 -7.36
CA HIS A 249 14.20 -2.19 -6.52
C HIS A 249 14.36 -2.53 -5.04
N LEU A 250 13.65 -3.55 -4.56
CA LEU A 250 13.77 -4.10 -3.21
C LEU A 250 15.22 -4.53 -2.91
N SER A 251 15.90 -5.19 -3.85
CA SER A 251 17.29 -5.63 -3.68
C SER A 251 18.27 -4.46 -3.49
N ARG A 252 18.03 -3.32 -4.17
CA ARG A 252 18.84 -2.11 -4.01
C ARG A 252 18.59 -1.48 -2.64
N MET A 253 17.33 -1.39 -2.22
CA MET A 253 16.98 -0.87 -0.90
C MET A 253 17.59 -1.73 0.21
N ALA A 254 17.52 -3.04 0.05
CA ALA A 254 18.13 -3.99 0.96
C ALA A 254 19.65 -3.78 1.05
N GLU A 255 20.35 -3.59 -0.06
CA GLU A 255 21.80 -3.34 -0.07
C GLU A 255 22.16 -2.05 0.68
N ASP A 256 21.44 -0.96 0.41
CA ASP A 256 21.64 0.32 1.09
C ASP A 256 21.46 0.18 2.60
N LEU A 257 20.35 -0.42 3.04
CA LEU A 257 20.06 -0.61 4.46
C LEU A 257 21.04 -1.58 5.14
N ILE A 258 21.49 -2.65 4.47
CA ILE A 258 22.54 -3.55 4.98
C ILE A 258 23.83 -2.77 5.20
N PHE A 259 24.24 -1.93 4.23
CA PHE A 259 25.41 -1.08 4.36
C PHE A 259 25.25 -0.07 5.51
N TYR A 260 24.10 0.61 5.60
CA TYR A 260 23.82 1.61 6.63
C TYR A 260 23.80 1.02 8.05
N ASN A 261 23.40 -0.25 8.19
CA ASN A 261 23.36 -0.99 9.46
C ASN A 261 24.73 -1.58 9.85
N SER A 262 25.74 -1.52 8.98
CA SER A 262 27.10 -1.99 9.31
C SER A 262 27.71 -1.23 10.50
N GLY A 263 28.67 -1.84 11.21
CA GLY A 263 29.41 -1.15 12.27
C GLY A 263 30.27 0.01 11.74
N GLU A 264 30.71 -0.09 10.49
CA GLU A 264 31.51 0.93 9.80
C GLU A 264 30.69 2.20 9.52
N ALA A 265 29.47 2.06 9.01
CA ALA A 265 28.56 3.18 8.78
C ALA A 265 27.87 3.62 10.08
N GLY A 266 27.11 2.71 10.69
CA GLY A 266 26.34 2.94 11.92
C GLY A 266 25.25 4.00 11.76
N PHE A 267 24.66 4.11 10.56
CA PHE A 267 23.67 5.13 10.25
C PHE A 267 22.28 4.76 10.75
N ILE A 268 21.97 3.46 10.77
CA ILE A 268 20.67 2.97 11.23
C ILE A 268 20.85 1.85 12.23
N GLU A 269 19.80 1.62 13.02
CA GLU A 269 19.60 0.43 13.81
C GLU A 269 18.25 -0.18 13.44
N LEU A 270 18.26 -1.46 13.06
CA LEU A 270 17.07 -2.23 12.76
C LEU A 270 16.40 -2.77 14.04
N ALA A 271 15.08 -2.93 13.98
CA ALA A 271 14.31 -3.47 15.10
C ALA A 271 14.54 -4.98 15.32
N ASP A 272 14.32 -5.42 16.56
CA ASP A 272 14.59 -6.81 16.97
C ASP A 272 13.67 -7.83 16.28
N ASN A 273 12.46 -7.43 15.91
CA ASN A 273 11.47 -8.29 15.24
C ASN A 273 11.82 -8.61 13.77
N VAL A 274 12.75 -7.88 13.16
CA VAL A 274 13.20 -8.06 11.77
C VAL A 274 14.68 -8.42 11.66
N THR A 275 15.34 -8.70 12.79
CA THR A 275 16.75 -9.06 12.86
C THR A 275 16.97 -10.35 13.65
N SER A 276 18.12 -10.98 13.45
CA SER A 276 18.58 -12.07 14.32
C SER A 276 19.85 -11.69 15.07
N GLY A 277 20.10 -12.38 16.18
CA GLY A 277 21.32 -12.26 16.97
C GLY A 277 22.28 -13.42 16.72
N SER A 278 23.53 -13.26 17.17
CA SER A 278 24.48 -14.37 17.27
C SER A 278 24.45 -14.96 18.69
N SER A 279 24.40 -16.29 18.80
CA SER A 279 24.54 -16.98 20.09
C SER A 279 25.92 -16.79 20.75
N LEU A 280 26.94 -16.36 19.97
CA LEU A 280 28.31 -16.13 20.44
C LEU A 280 28.62 -14.65 20.69
N MET A 281 27.98 -13.75 19.94
CA MET A 281 28.30 -12.31 19.92
C MET A 281 27.04 -11.47 20.20
N PRO A 282 26.80 -11.10 21.48
CA PRO A 282 25.54 -10.45 21.89
C PRO A 282 25.33 -9.05 21.30
N GLN A 283 26.39 -8.40 20.81
CA GLN A 283 26.31 -7.08 20.16
C GLN A 283 25.90 -7.13 18.68
N LYS A 284 25.90 -8.32 18.04
CA LYS A 284 25.70 -8.46 16.60
C LYS A 284 24.21 -8.62 16.26
N LYS A 285 23.62 -7.60 15.62
CA LYS A 285 22.31 -7.67 14.96
C LYS A 285 22.48 -7.88 13.45
N ASN A 286 22.02 -9.01 12.94
CA ASN A 286 22.13 -9.35 11.52
C ASN A 286 20.88 -8.86 10.77
N PRO A 287 21.03 -8.21 9.60
CA PRO A 287 19.91 -7.72 8.79
C PRO A 287 19.28 -8.85 7.95
N ASP A 288 18.91 -9.97 8.57
CA ASP A 288 18.49 -11.21 7.89
C ASP A 288 17.30 -10.99 6.93
N ALA A 289 16.32 -10.18 7.34
CA ALA A 289 15.17 -9.85 6.49
C ALA A 289 15.61 -9.21 5.16
N LEU A 290 16.55 -8.26 5.22
CA LEU A 290 17.08 -7.56 4.05
C LEU A 290 17.95 -8.48 3.19
N GLU A 291 18.76 -9.34 3.82
CA GLU A 291 19.55 -10.35 3.10
C GLU A 291 18.65 -11.33 2.33
N LEU A 292 17.54 -11.77 2.94
CA LEU A 292 16.56 -12.63 2.30
C LEU A 292 15.80 -11.93 1.18
N ILE A 293 15.37 -10.67 1.36
CA ILE A 293 14.74 -9.87 0.29
C ILE A 293 15.66 -9.82 -0.94
N ARG A 294 16.93 -9.44 -0.75
CA ARG A 294 17.91 -9.42 -1.84
C ARG A 294 18.15 -10.81 -2.43
N GLY A 295 18.27 -11.85 -1.61
CA GLY A 295 18.47 -13.23 -2.07
C GLY A 295 17.31 -13.78 -2.89
N LYS A 296 16.07 -13.47 -2.51
CA LYS A 296 14.84 -13.87 -3.22
C LYS A 296 14.68 -13.18 -4.57
N THR A 297 15.50 -12.19 -4.92
CA THR A 297 15.48 -11.63 -6.29
C THR A 297 15.85 -12.68 -7.33
N GLY A 298 16.82 -13.56 -7.02
CA GLY A 298 17.30 -14.57 -7.97
C GLY A 298 16.25 -15.62 -8.34
N ARG A 299 15.38 -16.01 -7.41
CA ARG A 299 14.31 -16.99 -7.69
C ARG A 299 13.23 -16.42 -8.61
N VAL A 300 12.83 -15.16 -8.41
CA VAL A 300 11.83 -14.47 -9.25
C VAL A 300 12.36 -14.30 -10.68
N TYR A 301 13.64 -13.92 -10.81
CA TYR A 301 14.31 -13.86 -12.12
C TYR A 301 14.37 -15.22 -12.81
N GLY A 302 14.58 -16.28 -12.03
CA GLY A 302 14.55 -17.67 -12.50
C GLY A 302 13.20 -18.03 -13.11
N SER A 303 12.10 -17.73 -12.41
CA SER A 303 10.74 -17.98 -12.90
C SER A 303 10.47 -17.27 -14.24
N LEU A 304 10.82 -15.98 -14.35
CA LEU A 304 10.68 -15.23 -15.60
C LEU A 304 11.48 -15.87 -16.74
N SER A 305 12.75 -16.22 -16.47
CA SER A 305 13.63 -16.85 -17.46
C SER A 305 13.11 -18.20 -17.93
N ALA A 306 12.57 -19.01 -17.01
CA ALA A 306 12.00 -20.32 -17.31
C ALA A 306 10.77 -20.19 -18.23
N ILE A 307 9.80 -19.34 -17.89
CA ILE A 307 8.58 -19.22 -18.69
C ILE A 307 8.84 -18.64 -20.08
N MET A 308 9.78 -17.68 -20.21
CA MET A 308 10.22 -17.17 -21.52
C MET A 308 10.79 -18.30 -22.39
N MET A 309 11.55 -19.21 -21.78
CA MET A 309 12.14 -20.34 -22.49
C MET A 309 11.10 -21.39 -22.88
N THR A 310 10.12 -21.66 -21.99
CA THR A 310 9.01 -22.60 -22.24
C THR A 310 8.12 -22.12 -23.40
N LEU A 311 7.78 -20.83 -23.44
CA LEU A 311 6.89 -20.28 -24.47
C LEU A 311 7.59 -20.02 -25.82
N LYS A 312 8.92 -19.93 -25.83
CA LYS A 312 9.69 -19.62 -27.04
C LYS A 312 9.47 -20.67 -28.12
N ALA A 313 8.99 -20.22 -29.29
CA ALA A 313 8.79 -21.03 -30.50
C ALA A 313 7.81 -22.20 -30.33
N LEU A 314 6.90 -22.11 -29.36
CA LEU A 314 5.83 -23.09 -29.16
C LEU A 314 4.79 -22.94 -30.30
N PRO A 315 4.42 -24.02 -31.02
CA PRO A 315 3.46 -23.93 -32.11
C PRO A 315 2.05 -23.68 -31.57
N LEU A 316 1.21 -22.93 -32.29
CA LEU A 316 -0.19 -22.77 -31.87
C LEU A 316 -0.95 -24.11 -31.92
N ALA A 317 -1.97 -24.32 -31.08
CA ALA A 317 -2.50 -23.39 -30.08
C ALA A 317 -2.09 -23.77 -28.64
N TYR A 318 -2.83 -24.67 -27.98
CA TYR A 318 -2.46 -25.20 -26.67
C TYR A 318 -1.47 -26.37 -26.79
N ASN A 319 -0.43 -26.37 -25.95
CA ASN A 319 0.50 -27.50 -25.79
C ASN A 319 0.69 -27.78 -24.31
N LYS A 320 0.98 -29.03 -23.94
CA LYS A 320 1.10 -29.46 -22.53
C LYS A 320 2.25 -28.74 -21.81
N ASP A 321 3.24 -28.24 -22.54
CA ASP A 321 4.31 -27.36 -22.05
C ASP A 321 3.77 -26.17 -21.23
N MET A 322 2.58 -25.67 -21.59
CA MET A 322 1.91 -24.57 -20.89
C MET A 322 1.37 -24.95 -19.51
N GLN A 323 1.55 -26.20 -19.04
CA GLN A 323 1.27 -26.56 -17.64
C GLN A 323 2.32 -25.97 -16.68
N GLU A 324 3.51 -25.65 -17.18
CA GLU A 324 4.63 -25.04 -16.43
C GLU A 324 4.42 -23.53 -16.13
N ASP A 325 3.31 -22.94 -16.55
CA ASP A 325 2.94 -21.54 -16.31
C ASP A 325 2.63 -21.23 -14.83
N LYS A 326 2.22 -22.24 -14.05
CA LYS A 326 1.65 -22.07 -12.70
C LYS A 326 2.72 -22.08 -11.61
N GLU A 327 3.55 -23.12 -11.53
CA GLU A 327 4.48 -23.30 -10.39
C GLU A 327 5.43 -22.10 -10.25
N GLY A 328 6.02 -21.65 -11.36
CA GLY A 328 6.93 -20.49 -11.37
C GLY A 328 6.24 -19.16 -11.07
N LEU A 329 5.00 -18.97 -11.56
CA LEU A 329 4.20 -17.77 -11.28
C LEU A 329 3.79 -17.70 -9.81
N PHE A 330 3.24 -18.79 -9.29
CA PHE A 330 2.80 -18.91 -7.90
C PHE A 330 3.95 -18.63 -6.93
N ASP A 331 5.09 -19.30 -7.12
CA ASP A 331 6.27 -19.07 -6.27
C ASP A 331 6.76 -17.62 -6.36
N ALA A 332 6.81 -17.05 -7.57
CA ALA A 332 7.34 -15.71 -7.75
C ALA A 332 6.46 -14.63 -7.11
N LEU A 333 5.14 -14.69 -7.30
CA LEU A 333 4.22 -13.70 -6.74
C LEU A 333 4.11 -13.83 -5.22
N ASP A 334 4.09 -15.05 -4.67
CA ASP A 334 4.13 -15.25 -3.21
C ASP A 334 5.39 -14.60 -2.60
N ASN A 335 6.55 -14.90 -3.19
CA ASN A 335 7.81 -14.35 -2.67
C ASN A 335 7.92 -12.84 -2.86
N TRP A 336 7.35 -12.29 -3.92
CA TRP A 336 7.31 -10.85 -4.10
C TRP A 336 6.42 -10.20 -3.04
N GLY A 337 5.21 -10.72 -2.82
CA GLY A 337 4.31 -10.28 -1.75
C GLY A 337 4.96 -10.32 -0.37
N ASP A 338 5.56 -11.47 0.00
CA ASP A 338 6.31 -11.63 1.24
C ASP A 338 7.41 -10.56 1.40
N CYS A 339 8.13 -10.25 0.32
CA CYS A 339 9.22 -9.28 0.37
C CYS A 339 8.71 -7.84 0.49
N LEU A 340 7.58 -7.49 -0.13
CA LEU A 340 6.94 -6.18 0.01
C LEU A 340 6.48 -5.96 1.46
N GLU A 341 5.81 -6.95 2.06
CA GLU A 341 5.36 -6.87 3.44
C GLU A 341 6.53 -6.78 4.41
N MET A 342 7.54 -7.64 4.23
CA MET A 342 8.73 -7.63 5.07
C MET A 342 9.51 -6.33 4.95
N ALA A 343 9.61 -5.76 3.75
CA ALA A 343 10.24 -4.47 3.53
C ALA A 343 9.51 -3.34 4.29
N ALA A 344 8.18 -3.30 4.23
CA ALA A 344 7.40 -2.33 5.00
C ALA A 344 7.65 -2.47 6.51
N MET A 345 7.64 -3.71 7.02
CA MET A 345 7.92 -4.00 8.44
C MET A 345 9.33 -3.56 8.88
N VAL A 346 10.34 -3.72 8.01
CA VAL A 346 11.69 -3.23 8.29
C VAL A 346 11.72 -1.72 8.49
N LEU A 347 10.96 -0.97 7.69
CA LEU A 347 10.95 0.49 7.74
C LEU A 347 10.24 1.04 8.99
N GLU A 348 9.13 0.41 9.42
CA GLU A 348 8.35 0.84 10.60
C GLU A 348 9.20 0.92 11.89
N GLY A 349 10.07 -0.07 12.10
CA GLY A 349 10.91 -0.18 13.30
C GLY A 349 12.30 0.46 13.19
N LEU A 350 12.69 0.95 12.01
CA LEU A 350 14.02 1.47 11.73
C LEU A 350 14.30 2.75 12.52
N LYS A 351 15.46 2.82 13.18
CA LYS A 351 15.94 4.02 13.88
C LYS A 351 17.16 4.61 13.21
N THR A 352 17.18 5.91 12.98
CA THR A 352 18.36 6.62 12.45
C THR A 352 19.28 7.10 13.58
N ASN A 353 20.58 7.02 13.37
CA ASN A 353 21.59 7.64 14.21
C ASN A 353 21.99 9.00 13.64
N LYS A 354 21.12 10.01 13.84
CA LYS A 354 21.30 11.36 13.28
C LYS A 354 22.69 11.95 13.55
N PRO A 355 23.25 11.87 14.78
CA PRO A 355 24.61 12.38 15.04
C PRO A 355 25.69 11.69 14.20
N ARG A 356 25.60 10.36 14.03
CA ARG A 356 26.57 9.61 13.22
C ARG A 356 26.46 9.94 11.73
N MET A 357 25.23 10.08 11.23
CA MET A 357 24.96 10.41 9.83
C MET A 357 25.46 11.82 9.50
N LEU A 358 25.20 12.81 10.36
CA LEU A 358 25.72 14.17 10.22
C LEU A 358 27.26 14.19 10.26
N ALA A 359 27.87 13.52 11.23
CA ALA A 359 29.33 13.45 11.33
C ALA A 359 29.97 12.80 10.09
N ALA A 360 29.31 11.81 9.48
CA ALA A 360 29.78 11.20 8.25
C ALA A 360 29.60 12.10 7.03
N ALA A 361 28.54 12.92 6.98
CA ALA A 361 28.28 13.89 5.91
C ALA A 361 29.28 15.07 5.92
N GLN A 362 29.78 15.45 7.12
CA GLN A 362 30.83 16.46 7.29
C GLN A 362 32.23 15.96 6.88
N GLN A 363 32.40 14.64 6.76
CA GLN A 363 33.68 14.04 6.36
C GLN A 363 33.77 13.87 4.84
N GLY A 364 35.00 13.64 4.36
CA GLY A 364 35.23 13.29 2.95
C GLY A 364 35.24 14.48 2.00
N TYR A 365 35.32 15.71 2.53
CA TYR A 365 35.41 16.95 1.73
C TYR A 365 34.22 17.14 0.78
N ALA A 366 33.03 16.68 1.19
CA ALA A 366 31.79 16.74 0.43
C ALA A 366 31.40 18.19 0.03
N ASN A 367 31.78 19.17 0.86
CA ASN A 367 31.60 20.60 0.62
C ASN A 367 32.65 21.23 -0.32
N ALA A 368 33.60 20.46 -0.86
CA ALA A 368 34.55 20.94 -1.88
C ALA A 368 33.83 21.49 -3.13
N THR A 369 32.70 20.88 -3.51
CA THR A 369 31.88 21.39 -4.61
C THR A 369 31.36 22.80 -4.31
N GLU A 370 31.03 23.08 -3.05
CA GLU A 370 30.57 24.42 -2.65
C GLU A 370 31.66 25.47 -2.75
N LEU A 371 32.90 25.10 -2.44
CA LEU A 371 34.04 25.99 -2.65
C LEU A 371 34.26 26.28 -4.13
N ALA A 372 34.07 25.29 -4.99
CA ALA A 372 34.18 25.48 -6.44
C ALA A 372 33.07 26.41 -6.95
N ASP A 373 31.81 26.18 -6.55
CA ASP A 373 30.69 27.03 -6.92
C ASP A 373 30.81 28.45 -6.33
N TYR A 374 31.37 28.58 -5.13
CA TYR A 374 31.71 29.88 -4.54
C TYR A 374 32.73 30.63 -5.40
N LEU A 375 33.82 29.98 -5.83
CA LEU A 375 34.80 30.60 -6.73
C LEU A 375 34.17 30.98 -8.08
N VAL A 376 33.27 30.15 -8.60
CA VAL A 376 32.49 30.48 -9.81
C VAL A 376 31.62 31.72 -9.60
N SER A 377 31.01 31.87 -8.42
CA SER A 377 30.25 33.09 -8.08
C SER A 377 31.13 34.35 -7.95
N LYS A 378 32.45 34.20 -7.85
CA LYS A 378 33.46 35.27 -7.86
C LYS A 378 34.16 35.40 -9.23
N ASP A 379 33.46 35.01 -10.31
CA ASP A 379 33.91 35.11 -11.70
C ASP A 379 35.11 34.22 -12.09
N ILE A 380 35.42 33.16 -11.32
CA ILE A 380 36.41 32.15 -11.72
C ILE A 380 35.74 31.07 -12.60
N PRO A 381 36.25 30.76 -13.82
CA PRO A 381 35.69 29.69 -14.63
C PRO A 381 35.69 28.33 -13.90
N PHE A 382 34.60 27.54 -14.02
CA PHE A 382 34.42 26.30 -13.25
C PHE A 382 35.60 25.32 -13.32
N ARG A 383 36.25 25.15 -14.48
CA ARG A 383 37.42 24.26 -14.59
C ARG A 383 38.62 24.73 -13.79
N GLU A 384 38.81 26.04 -13.69
CA GLU A 384 39.85 26.66 -12.89
C GLU A 384 39.50 26.59 -11.40
N ALA A 385 38.26 26.92 -11.03
CA ALA A 385 37.75 26.75 -9.68
C ALA A 385 37.91 25.31 -9.18
N HIS A 386 37.52 24.31 -9.99
CA HIS A 386 37.71 22.90 -9.67
C HIS A 386 39.19 22.52 -9.49
N HIS A 387 40.10 23.07 -10.30
CA HIS A 387 41.53 22.81 -10.15
C HIS A 387 42.06 23.38 -8.82
N ILE A 388 41.73 24.63 -8.52
CA ILE A 388 42.09 25.31 -7.25
C ILE A 388 41.58 24.50 -6.06
N VAL A 389 40.29 24.12 -6.07
CA VAL A 389 39.69 23.31 -5.00
C VAL A 389 40.37 21.95 -4.85
N GLY A 390 40.77 21.32 -5.97
CA GLY A 390 41.56 20.09 -5.92
C GLY A 390 42.85 20.25 -5.12
N GLU A 391 43.57 21.37 -5.29
CA GLU A 391 44.77 21.69 -4.52
C GLU A 391 44.46 21.97 -3.04
N VAL A 392 43.35 22.68 -2.76
CA VAL A 392 42.87 22.91 -1.39
C VAL A 392 42.59 21.57 -0.69
N VAL A 393 41.88 20.65 -1.35
CA VAL A 393 41.55 19.32 -0.79
C VAL A 393 42.80 18.50 -0.53
N VAL A 394 43.79 18.52 -1.44
CA VAL A 394 45.09 17.84 -1.23
C VAL A 394 45.81 18.41 0.01
N SER A 395 45.82 19.74 0.16
CA SER A 395 46.39 20.40 1.34
C SER A 395 45.63 20.01 2.61
N ALA A 396 44.30 20.00 2.56
CA ALA A 396 43.42 19.67 3.68
C ALA A 396 43.62 18.23 4.17
N ILE A 397 43.72 17.27 3.25
CA ILE A 397 44.07 15.88 3.55
C ILE A 397 45.43 15.78 4.23
N SER A 398 46.44 16.49 3.71
CA SER A 398 47.80 16.47 4.28
C SER A 398 47.85 17.03 5.71
N ARG A 399 46.98 18.00 6.01
CA ARG A 399 46.88 18.68 7.31
C ARG A 399 45.87 18.02 8.26
N GLN A 400 45.08 17.07 7.77
CA GLN A 400 43.96 16.42 8.48
C GLN A 400 42.94 17.43 9.02
N LEU A 401 42.62 18.45 8.23
CA LEU A 401 41.63 19.48 8.56
C LEU A 401 40.48 19.44 7.55
N PRO A 402 39.22 19.63 7.97
CA PRO A 402 38.12 19.91 7.04
C PRO A 402 38.30 21.30 6.38
N LEU A 403 37.58 21.57 5.29
CA LEU A 403 37.78 22.81 4.51
C LEU A 403 37.41 24.05 5.32
N GLU A 404 36.36 23.95 6.12
CA GLU A 404 35.84 25.00 6.98
C GLU A 404 36.77 25.35 8.16
N ASP A 405 37.75 24.51 8.49
CA ASP A 405 38.73 24.77 9.55
C ASP A 405 40.00 25.48 9.06
N PHE A 406 40.16 25.68 7.75
CA PHE A 406 41.24 26.53 7.22
C PHE A 406 41.02 27.98 7.63
N THR A 407 42.07 28.69 8.05
CA THR A 407 41.97 30.14 8.26
C THR A 407 41.82 30.87 6.92
N LEU A 408 41.28 32.09 6.95
CA LEU A 408 41.07 32.86 5.73
C LEU A 408 42.38 33.10 4.99
N GLU A 409 43.47 33.33 5.73
CA GLU A 409 44.81 33.49 5.18
C GLU A 409 45.27 32.21 4.46
N GLN A 410 44.99 31.03 5.03
CA GLN A 410 45.33 29.75 4.42
C GLN A 410 44.50 29.48 3.15
N LEU A 411 43.24 29.89 3.10
CA LEU A 411 42.43 29.78 1.89
C LEU A 411 42.89 30.76 0.80
N LYS A 412 43.26 31.99 1.19
CA LYS A 412 43.81 33.00 0.28
C LYS A 412 45.15 32.62 -0.36
N GLU A 413 45.89 31.64 0.19
CA GLU A 413 47.06 31.04 -0.47
C GLU A 413 46.70 30.37 -1.81
N PHE A 414 45.47 29.88 -1.97
CA PHE A 414 45.00 29.20 -3.19
C PHE A 414 44.28 30.14 -4.16
N SER A 415 43.56 31.13 -3.65
CA SER A 415 42.92 32.16 -4.47
C SER A 415 42.62 33.43 -3.67
N GLU A 416 43.09 34.58 -4.16
CA GLU A 416 42.93 35.87 -3.48
C GLU A 416 41.47 36.34 -3.39
N VAL A 417 40.58 35.80 -4.23
CA VAL A 417 39.15 36.20 -4.26
C VAL A 417 38.32 35.57 -3.13
N ILE A 418 38.90 34.65 -2.34
CA ILE A 418 38.23 34.02 -1.21
C ILE A 418 38.14 35.00 -0.04
N GLU A 419 36.93 35.32 0.40
CA GLU A 419 36.66 36.23 1.52
C GLU A 419 35.95 35.49 2.66
N SER A 420 35.74 36.17 3.80
CA SER A 420 35.16 35.57 5.01
C SER A 420 33.74 35.00 4.83
N ASP A 421 33.04 35.36 3.75
CA ASP A 421 31.73 34.80 3.39
C ASP A 421 31.80 33.32 2.99
N VAL A 422 32.98 32.81 2.58
CA VAL A 422 33.19 31.42 2.16
C VAL A 422 32.70 30.40 3.20
N TYR A 423 32.90 30.68 4.49
CA TYR A 423 32.52 29.77 5.57
C TYR A 423 31.01 29.54 5.63
N GLN A 424 30.20 30.51 5.20
CA GLN A 424 28.75 30.34 5.14
C GLN A 424 28.36 29.32 4.07
N HIS A 425 29.10 29.28 2.96
CA HIS A 425 28.88 28.35 1.85
C HIS A 425 29.38 26.94 2.12
N LEU A 426 30.37 26.77 3.00
CA LEU A 426 30.95 25.46 3.34
C LEU A 426 30.13 24.66 4.35
N THR A 427 29.11 25.27 4.96
CA THR A 427 28.24 24.57 5.93
C THR A 427 27.38 23.51 5.23
N ILE A 428 27.04 22.44 5.97
CA ILE A 428 26.13 21.39 5.50
C ILE A 428 24.76 21.96 5.13
N ASP A 429 24.23 22.88 5.94
CA ASP A 429 22.94 23.51 5.69
C ASP A 429 22.95 24.30 4.38
N ALA A 430 24.04 25.04 4.10
CA ALA A 430 24.19 25.72 2.83
C ALA A 430 24.34 24.76 1.65
N CYS A 431 25.01 23.62 1.84
CA CYS A 431 25.06 22.55 0.83
C CYS A 431 23.63 22.11 0.48
N LEU A 432 22.82 21.72 1.47
CA LEU A 432 21.46 21.23 1.25
C LEU A 432 20.54 22.31 0.65
N ALA A 433 20.57 23.53 1.22
CA ALA A 433 19.69 24.63 0.81
C ALA A 433 19.84 25.01 -0.66
N LYS A 434 21.06 24.94 -1.23
CA LYS A 434 21.29 25.23 -2.65
C LYS A 434 20.63 24.24 -3.62
N ARG A 435 20.30 23.01 -3.19
CA ARG A 435 19.65 22.00 -4.04
C ARG A 435 18.13 22.14 -3.98
N GLU A 436 17.62 23.33 -4.28
CA GLU A 436 16.20 23.68 -4.19
C GLU A 436 15.39 23.45 -5.47
N VAL A 437 16.04 23.00 -6.55
CA VAL A 437 15.34 22.66 -7.80
C VAL A 437 14.43 21.44 -7.60
N LEU A 438 13.52 21.21 -8.55
CA LEU A 438 12.67 20.01 -8.57
C LEU A 438 13.54 18.74 -8.50
N GLY A 439 13.19 17.84 -7.57
CA GLY A 439 13.96 16.62 -7.31
C GLY A 439 15.26 16.86 -6.54
N GLY A 440 15.48 18.06 -6.00
CA GLY A 440 16.61 18.38 -5.13
C GLY A 440 16.45 17.87 -3.70
N THR A 441 17.53 17.91 -2.93
CA THR A 441 17.58 17.45 -1.54
C THR A 441 17.39 18.57 -0.51
N SER A 442 17.12 19.81 -0.91
CA SER A 442 16.80 20.85 0.06
C SER A 442 15.53 20.48 0.84
N LEU A 443 15.41 20.95 2.07
CA LEU A 443 14.21 20.67 2.88
C LEU A 443 12.93 21.12 2.15
N THR A 444 12.97 22.27 1.49
CA THR A 444 11.84 22.78 0.68
C THR A 444 11.48 21.83 -0.46
N SER A 445 12.46 21.31 -1.21
CA SER A 445 12.22 20.36 -2.29
C SER A 445 11.67 19.02 -1.78
N VAL A 446 12.22 18.51 -0.68
CA VAL A 446 11.76 17.27 -0.05
C VAL A 446 10.32 17.41 0.46
N MET A 447 10.00 18.52 1.12
CA MET A 447 8.63 18.79 1.58
C MET A 447 7.65 18.93 0.40
N SER A 448 8.05 19.61 -0.68
CA SER A 448 7.22 19.72 -1.89
C SER A 448 6.92 18.34 -2.49
N ALA A 449 7.93 17.48 -2.59
CA ALA A 449 7.77 16.13 -3.11
C ALA A 449 6.87 15.26 -2.19
N LEU A 450 6.99 15.41 -0.87
CA LEU A 450 6.11 14.74 0.08
C LEU A 450 4.65 15.17 -0.07
N ASP A 451 4.40 16.47 -0.28
CA ASP A 451 3.06 16.99 -0.47
C ASP A 451 2.44 16.51 -1.80
N GLU A 452 3.21 16.47 -2.88
CA GLU A 452 2.80 15.92 -4.18
C GLU A 452 2.45 14.43 -4.07
N GLN A 453 3.36 13.62 -3.53
CA GLN A 453 3.16 12.17 -3.36
C GLN A 453 1.95 11.84 -2.47
N ARG A 454 1.70 12.65 -1.43
CA ARG A 454 0.50 12.52 -0.58
C ARG A 454 -0.80 12.86 -1.31
N ILE A 455 -0.77 13.65 -2.39
CA ILE A 455 -1.93 13.92 -3.23
C ILE A 455 -2.15 12.75 -4.19
N GLU A 456 -1.08 12.26 -4.82
CA GLU A 456 -1.14 11.12 -5.75
C GLU A 456 -1.65 9.86 -5.05
N VAL A 457 -1.08 9.45 -3.92
CA VAL A 457 -1.56 8.28 -3.16
C VAL A 457 -3.07 8.39 -2.80
N LYS A 458 -3.58 9.60 -2.52
CA LYS A 458 -5.02 9.79 -2.29
C LYS A 458 -5.86 9.65 -3.55
N GLN A 459 -5.39 10.18 -4.67
CA GLN A 459 -6.08 10.01 -5.95
C GLN A 459 -6.06 8.55 -6.38
N GLU A 460 -4.96 7.86 -6.14
CA GLU A 460 -4.78 6.45 -6.44
C GLU A 460 -5.68 5.56 -5.60
N ILE A 461 -5.72 5.78 -4.28
CA ILE A 461 -6.68 5.13 -3.41
C ILE A 461 -8.11 5.41 -3.92
N SER A 462 -8.45 6.65 -4.27
CA SER A 462 -9.79 6.95 -4.82
C SER A 462 -10.09 6.32 -6.19
N SER A 463 -9.05 6.07 -7.01
CA SER A 463 -9.17 5.48 -8.35
C SER A 463 -9.08 3.95 -8.36
N ALA A 464 -8.65 3.34 -7.25
CA ALA A 464 -8.66 1.89 -7.03
C ALA A 464 -10.09 1.29 -7.04
N GLU A 465 -11.13 2.13 -7.14
CA GLU A 465 -12.50 1.74 -7.50
C GLU A 465 -12.61 1.05 -8.88
N VAL A 466 -11.53 0.96 -9.67
CA VAL A 466 -11.55 0.28 -10.98
C VAL A 466 -10.32 -0.63 -11.19
N VAL A 467 -10.08 -1.58 -10.28
CA VAL A 467 -9.25 -2.76 -10.61
C VAL A 467 -9.95 -4.01 -10.09
N GLY A 468 -10.41 -4.84 -11.04
CA GLY A 468 -11.33 -5.96 -10.86
C GLY A 468 -11.15 -6.79 -9.58
N GLY A 469 -12.16 -6.72 -8.71
CA GLY A 469 -12.40 -7.61 -7.57
C GLY A 469 -13.90 -7.64 -7.25
N SER A 470 -14.37 -8.75 -6.67
CA SER A 470 -15.76 -9.03 -6.29
C SER A 470 -16.45 -7.92 -5.47
N SER A 471 -17.72 -7.65 -5.78
CA SER A 471 -18.67 -6.68 -5.17
C SER A 471 -18.07 -5.36 -4.67
N GLU A 472 -18.49 -4.24 -5.27
CA GLU A 472 -18.20 -2.83 -4.87
C GLU A 472 -18.11 -2.61 -3.34
N GLU A 473 -18.93 -3.31 -2.56
CA GLU A 473 -19.04 -3.21 -1.11
C GLU A 473 -17.80 -3.67 -0.32
N GLN A 474 -17.04 -4.67 -0.80
CA GLN A 474 -15.82 -5.15 -0.11
C GLN A 474 -14.62 -4.22 -0.34
N VAL A 475 -14.51 -3.68 -1.54
CA VAL A 475 -13.46 -2.74 -1.94
C VAL A 475 -13.67 -1.37 -1.26
N GLN A 476 -14.92 -0.90 -1.20
CA GLN A 476 -15.25 0.35 -0.50
C GLN A 476 -15.01 0.27 1.02
N ASN A 477 -15.28 -0.87 1.66
CA ASN A 477 -15.02 -1.06 3.09
C ASN A 477 -13.52 -1.10 3.43
N ALA A 478 -12.68 -1.74 2.60
CA ALA A 478 -11.23 -1.76 2.80
C ALA A 478 -10.60 -0.36 2.59
N MET A 479 -11.03 0.33 1.54
CA MET A 479 -10.54 1.68 1.18
C MET A 479 -11.03 2.77 2.16
N GLY A 480 -12.27 2.69 2.63
CA GLY A 480 -12.81 3.60 3.64
C GLY A 480 -12.05 3.52 4.98
N ASN A 481 -11.69 2.30 5.40
CA ASN A 481 -10.90 2.06 6.61
C ASN A 481 -9.45 2.59 6.48
N MET A 482 -8.85 2.50 5.30
CA MET A 482 -7.51 3.01 5.04
C MET A 482 -7.46 4.55 4.98
N GLN A 483 -8.42 5.19 4.30
CA GLN A 483 -8.51 6.64 4.18
C GLN A 483 -8.71 7.33 5.54
N GLN A 484 -9.38 6.67 6.47
CA GLN A 484 -9.59 7.18 7.83
C GLN A 484 -8.42 6.94 8.77
N ARG A 485 -7.68 5.82 8.64
CA ARG A 485 -6.38 5.66 9.31
C ARG A 485 -5.39 6.74 8.90
N LEU A 486 -5.41 7.14 7.62
CA LEU A 486 -4.62 8.26 7.11
C LEU A 486 -5.05 9.61 7.73
N ASN A 487 -6.36 9.82 7.93
CA ASN A 487 -6.88 11.02 8.59
C ASN A 487 -6.59 11.04 10.10
N ALA A 488 -6.62 9.88 10.77
CA ALA A 488 -6.23 9.73 12.16
C ALA A 488 -4.73 10.01 12.38
N HIS A 489 -3.87 9.55 11.48
CA HIS A 489 -2.43 9.84 11.50
C HIS A 489 -2.14 11.32 11.17
N LYS A 490 -2.97 11.95 10.33
CA LYS A 490 -2.95 13.40 10.10
C LYS A 490 -3.36 14.21 11.34
N ALA A 491 -4.25 13.68 12.18
CA ALA A 491 -4.61 14.30 13.45
C ALA A 491 -3.48 14.22 14.48
N GLU A 492 -2.71 13.12 14.49
CA GLU A 492 -1.46 13.02 15.26
C GLU A 492 -0.40 14.04 14.76
N LEU A 493 -0.30 14.24 13.45
CA LEU A 493 0.61 15.22 12.83
C LEU A 493 0.22 16.70 13.07
N MET A 494 -1.02 16.97 13.50
CA MET A 494 -1.49 18.31 13.90
C MET A 494 -1.56 18.46 15.44
N ASN A 495 -0.80 17.63 16.18
CA ASN A 495 -0.67 17.66 17.63
C ASN A 495 -2.01 17.52 18.40
N VAL A 496 -2.96 16.75 17.88
CA VAL A 496 -4.17 16.41 18.62
C VAL A 496 -3.89 15.27 19.60
N ARG A 497 -4.17 15.48 20.89
CA ARG A 497 -3.96 14.49 21.95
C ARG A 497 -5.09 14.50 22.96
N HIS A 498 -5.17 13.45 23.79
CA HIS A 498 -6.03 13.46 24.97
C HIS A 498 -5.74 14.65 25.88
N ALA A 499 -6.80 15.23 26.43
CA ALA A 499 -6.70 16.31 27.40
C ALA A 499 -6.11 15.83 28.73
N LYS A 500 -5.30 16.68 29.36
CA LYS A 500 -4.72 16.51 30.68
C LYS A 500 -5.39 17.47 31.65
N LEU A 501 -5.24 17.21 32.96
CA LEU A 501 -5.77 18.12 33.99
C LEU A 501 -5.22 19.55 33.89
N THR A 502 -4.03 19.72 33.31
CA THR A 502 -3.41 21.03 33.02
C THR A 502 -4.12 21.81 31.91
N ASP A 503 -4.93 21.15 31.07
CA ASP A 503 -5.60 21.77 29.93
C ASP A 503 -6.99 22.33 30.30
N VAL A 504 -7.50 22.04 31.51
CA VAL A 504 -8.88 22.36 31.94
C VAL A 504 -9.20 23.84 31.80
N ASP A 505 -8.26 24.73 32.17
CA ASP A 505 -8.50 26.17 32.12
C ASP A 505 -8.60 26.65 30.67
N ALA A 506 -7.71 26.19 29.78
CA ALA A 506 -7.74 26.53 28.36
C ALA A 506 -8.99 25.99 27.64
N ILE A 507 -9.41 24.75 27.94
CA ILE A 507 -10.66 24.17 27.43
C ILE A 507 -11.87 24.99 27.88
N THR A 508 -11.87 25.43 29.15
CA THR A 508 -12.97 26.24 29.70
C THR A 508 -13.06 27.60 29.00
N GLU A 509 -11.92 28.24 28.71
CA GLU A 509 -11.87 29.51 27.97
C GLU A 509 -12.40 29.37 26.54
N ILE A 510 -11.98 28.32 25.82
CA ILE A 510 -12.46 28.04 24.46
C ILE A 510 -13.98 27.83 24.45
N ILE A 511 -14.50 26.98 25.35
CA ILE A 511 -15.94 26.72 25.45
C ILE A 511 -16.71 27.97 25.84
N ALA A 512 -16.19 28.79 26.75
CA ALA A 512 -16.84 30.03 27.17
C ALA A 512 -17.02 30.99 25.98
N HIS A 513 -15.97 31.18 25.19
CA HIS A 513 -16.03 32.01 23.98
C HIS A 513 -17.10 31.50 22.99
N TRP A 514 -17.05 30.21 22.64
CA TRP A 514 -17.98 29.62 21.68
C TRP A 514 -19.42 29.52 22.20
N SER A 515 -19.59 29.50 23.52
CA SER A 515 -20.91 29.58 24.14
C SER A 515 -21.50 30.99 24.12
N GLU A 516 -20.68 32.03 24.30
CA GLU A 516 -21.13 33.43 24.20
C GLU A 516 -21.62 33.80 22.80
N VAL A 517 -20.93 33.32 21.75
CA VAL A 517 -21.37 33.49 20.36
C VAL A 517 -22.48 32.51 19.97
N GLY A 518 -22.84 31.59 20.85
CA GLY A 518 -23.96 30.67 20.69
C GLY A 518 -23.69 29.53 19.71
N GLU A 519 -22.45 29.07 19.56
CA GLU A 519 -22.08 27.90 18.74
C GLU A 519 -21.99 26.61 19.57
N THR A 520 -21.69 26.71 20.87
CA THR A 520 -21.64 25.56 21.78
C THR A 520 -22.44 25.78 23.07
N LEU A 521 -22.84 24.71 23.75
CA LEU A 521 -23.48 24.80 25.07
C LEU A 521 -22.46 25.21 26.16
N PRO A 522 -22.87 26.02 27.15
CA PRO A 522 -22.00 26.40 28.24
C PRO A 522 -21.67 25.17 29.10
N ARG A 523 -20.41 25.04 29.52
CA ARG A 523 -19.96 24.04 30.51
C ARG A 523 -19.22 24.74 31.64
N SER A 524 -19.53 24.38 32.87
CA SER A 524 -18.76 24.90 33.99
C SER A 524 -17.37 24.25 34.02
N ARG A 525 -16.39 24.94 34.61
CA ARG A 525 -15.06 24.38 34.88
C ARG A 525 -15.14 23.04 35.64
N PHE A 526 -16.12 22.90 36.54
CA PHE A 526 -16.36 21.66 37.28
C PHE A 526 -16.80 20.51 36.37
N ASP A 527 -17.63 20.79 35.36
CA ASP A 527 -18.09 19.79 34.39
C ASP A 527 -16.94 19.35 33.47
N VAL A 528 -16.13 20.30 32.99
CA VAL A 528 -14.93 20.01 32.19
C VAL A 528 -13.94 19.14 32.99
N LEU A 529 -13.75 19.44 34.27
CA LEU A 529 -12.85 18.69 35.14
C LEU A 529 -13.34 17.25 35.38
N ASN A 530 -14.64 17.04 35.56
CA ASN A 530 -15.22 15.70 35.76
C ASN A 530 -15.25 14.86 34.48
N SER A 531 -15.32 15.51 33.32
CA SER A 531 -15.34 14.85 32.00
C SER A 531 -14.01 14.96 31.26
N ILE A 532 -12.90 15.32 31.93
CA ILE A 532 -11.62 15.60 31.24
C ILE A 532 -11.12 14.45 30.37
N LEU A 533 -11.43 13.20 30.74
CA LEU A 533 -11.08 12.01 29.96
C LEU A 533 -11.85 11.92 28.64
N ASP A 534 -13.01 12.56 28.53
CA ASP A 534 -13.82 12.61 27.31
C ASP A 534 -13.26 13.62 26.30
N PHE A 535 -12.38 14.54 26.76
CA PHE A 535 -11.81 15.60 25.94
C PHE A 535 -10.51 15.19 25.24
N SER A 536 -10.33 15.72 24.03
CA SER A 536 -9.04 15.87 23.36
C SER A 536 -8.82 17.33 22.98
N VAL A 537 -7.55 17.71 22.86
CA VAL A 537 -7.09 19.07 22.56
C VAL A 537 -6.17 19.07 21.36
N ALA A 538 -6.25 20.14 20.54
CA ALA A 538 -5.24 20.47 19.54
C ALA A 538 -4.21 21.40 20.17
N VAL A 539 -2.92 21.15 19.92
CA VAL A 539 -1.81 21.90 20.53
C VAL A 539 -0.91 22.53 19.46
N ASP A 540 -0.58 23.81 19.63
CA ASP A 540 0.36 24.56 18.79
C ASP A 540 1.44 25.18 19.68
N GLU A 541 2.72 24.90 19.41
CA GLU A 541 3.87 25.38 20.20
C GLU A 541 3.65 25.35 21.73
N GLU A 542 3.11 24.24 22.25
CA GLU A 542 2.74 23.97 23.65
C GLU A 542 1.43 24.60 24.18
N SER A 543 0.74 25.43 23.39
CA SER A 543 -0.54 26.05 23.76
C SER A 543 -1.74 25.27 23.24
N VAL A 544 -2.79 25.12 24.06
CA VAL A 544 -4.05 24.52 23.62
C VAL A 544 -4.79 25.51 22.73
N VAL A 545 -4.98 25.14 21.46
CA VAL A 545 -5.63 25.99 20.43
C VAL A 545 -7.01 25.49 20.02
N GLY A 546 -7.41 24.31 20.50
CA GLY A 546 -8.72 23.74 20.21
C GLY A 546 -9.09 22.60 21.16
N CYS A 547 -10.39 22.33 21.29
CA CYS A 547 -10.91 21.22 22.06
C CYS A 547 -12.10 20.55 21.37
N ALA A 548 -12.29 19.26 21.67
CA ALA A 548 -13.50 18.51 21.39
C ALA A 548 -13.67 17.41 22.44
N SER A 549 -14.90 16.95 22.66
CA SER A 549 -15.20 15.86 23.59
C SER A 549 -16.08 14.80 22.92
N LEU A 550 -15.84 13.53 23.24
CA LEU A 550 -16.67 12.41 22.79
C LEU A 550 -17.46 11.87 23.98
N TYR A 551 -18.76 12.13 24.01
CA TYR A 551 -19.64 11.68 25.08
C TYR A 551 -20.39 10.41 24.68
N ILE A 552 -20.33 9.37 25.50
CA ILE A 552 -20.89 8.06 25.18
C ILE A 552 -22.24 7.89 25.85
N TYR A 553 -23.29 7.69 25.06
CA TYR A 553 -24.64 7.46 25.57
C TYR A 553 -24.94 5.97 25.80
N GLY A 554 -24.21 5.05 25.18
CA GLY A 554 -24.38 3.61 25.30
C GLY A 554 -23.50 2.84 24.31
N THR A 555 -23.64 1.52 24.26
CA THR A 555 -22.75 0.60 23.51
C THR A 555 -22.72 0.80 21.99
N GLY A 556 -23.56 1.66 21.42
CA GLY A 556 -23.57 1.94 19.98
C GLY A 556 -23.84 3.39 19.61
N LEU A 557 -23.84 4.32 20.58
CA LEU A 557 -24.11 5.74 20.31
C LEU A 557 -23.21 6.65 21.15
N ALA A 558 -22.49 7.54 20.46
CA ALA A 558 -21.75 8.66 21.06
C ALA A 558 -22.09 9.98 20.37
N GLU A 559 -21.74 11.08 21.02
CA GLU A 559 -21.89 12.44 20.52
C GLU A 559 -20.57 13.19 20.59
N ILE A 560 -20.21 13.87 19.51
CA ILE A 560 -19.12 14.85 19.53
C ILE A 560 -19.68 16.16 20.07
N ARG A 561 -19.09 16.65 21.16
CA ARG A 561 -19.52 17.86 21.88
C ARG A 561 -18.37 18.83 22.05
N SER A 562 -18.73 20.09 22.32
CA SER A 562 -17.78 21.13 22.76
C SER A 562 -16.62 21.34 21.78
N VAL A 563 -16.90 21.21 20.47
CA VAL A 563 -15.92 21.44 19.41
C VAL A 563 -15.68 22.95 19.31
N GLY A 564 -14.45 23.39 19.54
CA GLY A 564 -14.08 24.79 19.48
C GLY A 564 -12.61 25.00 19.16
N ILE A 565 -12.29 26.05 18.41
CA ILE A 565 -10.93 26.46 18.02
C ILE A 565 -10.73 27.93 18.40
N ASN A 566 -9.54 28.33 18.86
CA ASN A 566 -9.21 29.73 19.07
C ASN A 566 -9.39 30.54 17.77
N THR A 567 -9.86 31.78 17.87
CA THR A 567 -10.16 32.63 16.69
C THR A 567 -8.96 32.83 15.77
N ASP A 568 -7.77 32.89 16.36
CA ASP A 568 -6.51 33.16 15.66
C ASP A 568 -5.95 31.91 14.94
N HIS A 569 -6.58 30.74 15.17
CA HIS A 569 -6.18 29.44 14.63
C HIS A 569 -7.28 28.81 13.75
N GLN A 570 -8.30 29.58 13.36
CA GLN A 570 -9.34 29.12 12.44
C GLN A 570 -8.81 29.02 11.01
N GLY A 571 -9.31 28.03 10.25
CA GLY A 571 -8.96 27.84 8.84
C GLY A 571 -7.63 27.12 8.58
N VAL A 572 -6.88 26.76 9.63
CA VAL A 572 -5.57 26.09 9.52
C VAL A 572 -5.67 24.55 9.67
N GLY A 573 -6.87 24.02 9.90
CA GLY A 573 -7.18 22.57 9.83
C GLY A 573 -7.32 21.83 11.16
N GLN A 574 -7.11 22.50 12.30
CA GLN A 574 -7.18 21.90 13.65
C GLN A 574 -8.60 21.41 14.00
N GLY A 575 -9.65 22.09 13.54
CA GLY A 575 -11.04 21.64 13.72
C GLY A 575 -11.30 20.30 13.05
N LYS A 576 -10.77 20.10 11.84
CA LYS A 576 -10.87 18.83 11.13
C LYS A 576 -10.12 17.71 11.88
N ALA A 577 -8.89 17.99 12.29
CA ALA A 577 -8.08 17.04 13.05
C ALA A 577 -8.77 16.58 14.35
N LEU A 578 -9.43 17.49 15.08
CA LEU A 578 -10.18 17.14 16.28
C LEU A 578 -11.37 16.21 15.99
N VAL A 579 -12.16 16.49 14.95
CA VAL A 579 -13.30 15.63 14.58
C VAL A 579 -12.83 14.26 14.13
N ASP A 580 -11.80 14.20 13.29
CA ASP A 580 -11.21 12.95 12.80
C ASP A 580 -10.69 12.09 13.99
N HIS A 581 -10.04 12.72 14.97
CA HIS A 581 -9.58 12.05 16.20
C HIS A 581 -10.74 11.54 17.06
N MET A 582 -11.85 12.28 17.17
CA MET A 582 -13.05 11.82 17.91
C MET A 582 -13.71 10.60 17.22
N LEU A 583 -13.76 10.60 15.88
CA LEU A 583 -14.30 9.47 15.13
C LEU A 583 -13.43 8.22 15.26
N GLN A 584 -12.10 8.37 15.26
CA GLN A 584 -11.19 7.25 15.52
C GLN A 584 -11.40 6.70 16.93
N ARG A 585 -11.50 7.57 17.94
CA ARG A 585 -11.77 7.14 19.31
C ARG A 585 -13.10 6.39 19.45
N ALA A 586 -14.13 6.79 18.71
CA ALA A 586 -15.39 6.08 18.67
C ALA A 586 -15.26 4.67 18.06
N ARG A 587 -14.42 4.50 17.02
CA ARG A 587 -14.08 3.18 16.44
C ARG A 587 -13.36 2.28 17.43
N ASP A 588 -12.36 2.82 18.12
CA ASP A 588 -11.58 2.06 19.12
C ASP A 588 -12.46 1.55 20.28
N LEU A 589 -13.60 2.20 20.49
CA LEU A 589 -14.61 1.84 21.48
C LEU A 589 -15.78 1.02 20.90
N GLU A 590 -15.68 0.57 19.64
CA GLU A 590 -16.70 -0.20 18.91
C GLU A 590 -18.08 0.49 18.84
N ILE A 591 -18.09 1.82 18.80
CA ILE A 591 -19.32 2.61 18.67
C ILE A 591 -19.76 2.63 17.20
N GLN A 592 -21.02 2.27 16.95
CA GLN A 592 -21.57 2.17 15.58
C GLN A 592 -22.10 3.49 15.03
N ARG A 593 -22.50 4.43 15.90
CA ARG A 593 -23.13 5.69 15.49
C ARG A 593 -22.60 6.85 16.31
N VAL A 594 -22.15 7.90 15.63
CA VAL A 594 -21.71 9.15 16.25
C VAL A 594 -22.60 10.28 15.77
N ILE A 595 -23.10 11.11 16.69
CA ILE A 595 -23.94 12.26 16.37
C ILE A 595 -23.25 13.58 16.73
N VAL A 596 -23.72 14.67 16.14
CA VAL A 596 -23.35 16.03 16.52
C VAL A 596 -24.55 16.97 16.36
N LEU A 597 -24.73 17.87 17.31
CA LEU A 597 -25.67 18.99 17.21
C LEU A 597 -24.87 20.25 16.87
N THR A 598 -25.14 20.87 15.72
CA THR A 598 -24.29 21.95 15.18
C THR A 598 -25.07 23.03 14.45
N ARG A 599 -24.57 24.27 14.45
CA ARG A 599 -25.07 25.37 13.60
C ARG A 599 -24.23 25.56 12.33
N VAL A 600 -23.16 24.79 12.17
CA VAL A 600 -22.25 24.82 11.02
C VAL A 600 -22.27 23.47 10.27
N PRO A 601 -23.43 23.04 9.73
CA PRO A 601 -23.57 21.72 9.14
C PRO A 601 -22.59 21.48 7.99
N GLN A 602 -22.27 22.51 7.20
CA GLN A 602 -21.34 22.39 6.07
C GLN A 602 -19.91 21.99 6.49
N PHE A 603 -19.54 22.25 7.76
CA PHE A 603 -18.26 21.78 8.28
C PHE A 603 -18.29 20.25 8.51
N PHE A 604 -19.36 19.71 9.08
CA PHE A 604 -19.49 18.28 9.38
C PHE A 604 -19.85 17.43 8.16
N GLU A 605 -20.58 17.98 7.18
CA GLU A 605 -20.81 17.33 5.88
C GLU A 605 -19.49 16.96 5.19
N LYS A 606 -18.48 17.84 5.26
CA LYS A 606 -17.14 17.58 4.71
C LYS A 606 -16.38 16.45 5.43
N HIS A 607 -16.87 16.01 6.59
CA HIS A 607 -16.35 14.87 7.36
C HIS A 607 -17.23 13.63 7.21
N GLY A 608 -18.19 13.64 6.28
CA GLY A 608 -19.05 12.48 6.00
C GLY A 608 -20.26 12.36 6.94
N PHE A 609 -20.58 13.39 7.72
CA PHE A 609 -21.83 13.40 8.48
C PHE A 609 -23.01 13.70 7.55
N THR A 610 -24.13 13.02 7.78
CA THR A 610 -25.42 13.25 7.12
C THR A 610 -26.43 13.83 8.09
N GLU A 611 -27.31 14.71 7.62
CA GLU A 611 -28.38 15.29 8.44
C GLU A 611 -29.38 14.23 8.93
N LEU A 612 -29.86 14.37 10.17
CA LEU A 612 -30.95 13.56 10.73
C LEU A 612 -32.06 14.42 11.33
N GLU A 613 -33.26 13.87 11.37
CA GLU A 613 -34.40 14.47 12.08
C GLU A 613 -34.18 14.36 13.60
N LYS A 614 -34.18 15.50 14.31
CA LYS A 614 -33.93 15.57 15.76
C LYS A 614 -34.87 14.69 16.58
N GLU A 615 -36.09 14.49 16.10
CA GLU A 615 -37.14 13.67 16.71
C GLU A 615 -36.76 12.18 16.78
N THR A 616 -35.77 11.76 15.99
CA THR A 616 -35.25 10.38 15.97
C THR A 616 -34.14 10.13 17.01
N LEU A 617 -33.68 11.17 17.72
CA LEU A 617 -32.66 11.05 18.76
C LEU A 617 -33.26 10.49 20.06
N PRO A 618 -32.54 9.61 20.79
CA PRO A 618 -33.01 9.09 22.07
C PRO A 618 -33.32 10.20 23.09
N GLU A 619 -34.32 10.02 23.97
CA GLU A 619 -34.72 11.01 24.99
C GLU A 619 -33.56 11.49 25.88
N LYS A 620 -32.56 10.63 26.13
CA LYS A 620 -31.34 10.96 26.87
C LYS A 620 -30.46 12.01 26.16
N VAL A 621 -30.54 12.10 24.84
CA VAL A 621 -29.87 13.14 24.04
C VAL A 621 -30.61 14.47 24.15
N ILE A 622 -31.94 14.39 24.14
CA ILE A 622 -32.84 15.55 24.23
C ILE A 622 -32.78 16.20 25.63
N LYS A 623 -32.52 15.43 26.69
CA LYS A 623 -32.40 15.97 28.06
C LYS A 623 -31.24 16.95 28.26
N ASP A 624 -30.15 16.82 27.51
CA ASP A 624 -29.03 17.78 27.58
C ASP A 624 -29.43 19.17 27.02
N CYS A 625 -30.51 19.25 26.22
CA CYS A 625 -31.08 20.51 25.74
C CYS A 625 -31.89 21.28 26.80
N GLU A 626 -32.17 20.71 27.99
CA GLU A 626 -32.89 21.40 29.07
C GLU A 626 -32.08 22.60 29.64
N GLY A 627 -30.75 22.55 29.53
CA GLY A 627 -29.83 23.63 29.89
C GLY A 627 -29.56 24.65 28.77
N CYS A 628 -30.15 24.47 27.58
CA CYS A 628 -29.91 25.35 26.43
C CYS A 628 -30.62 26.71 26.63
N PRO A 629 -29.90 27.85 26.51
CA PRO A 629 -30.49 29.17 26.67
C PRO A 629 -31.57 29.50 25.62
N LYS A 630 -31.58 28.81 24.47
CA LYS A 630 -32.56 29.01 23.40
C LYS A 630 -33.83 28.15 23.53
N LYS A 631 -33.84 27.08 24.34
CA LYS A 631 -34.98 26.14 24.52
C LYS A 631 -35.71 25.81 23.20
N MET A 632 -36.97 26.24 23.04
CA MET A 632 -37.81 25.98 21.85
C MET A 632 -37.42 26.79 20.60
N ALA A 633 -36.43 27.70 20.70
CA ALA A 633 -35.86 28.44 19.58
C ALA A 633 -34.50 27.86 19.13
N CYS A 634 -34.21 26.58 19.45
CA CYS A 634 -32.97 25.93 19.06
C CYS A 634 -32.92 25.65 17.56
N ASP A 635 -31.96 26.31 16.91
CA ASP A 635 -31.66 26.32 15.48
C ASP A 635 -30.49 25.41 15.09
N GLU A 636 -29.98 24.58 16.01
CA GLU A 636 -28.98 23.55 15.66
C GLU A 636 -29.57 22.54 14.68
N ILE A 637 -28.72 21.89 13.90
CA ILE A 637 -29.06 20.77 13.04
C ILE A 637 -28.41 19.53 13.65
N ALA A 638 -29.14 18.43 13.68
CA ALA A 638 -28.60 17.16 14.11
C ALA A 638 -27.98 16.46 12.91
N MET A 639 -26.74 16.01 13.06
CA MET A 639 -26.03 15.25 12.04
C MET A 639 -25.49 13.93 12.62
N GLU A 640 -25.45 12.89 11.82
CA GLU A 640 -24.93 11.57 12.18
C GLU A 640 -23.82 11.10 11.26
N PHE A 641 -22.95 10.28 11.83
CA PHE A 641 -21.93 9.54 11.16
C PHE A 641 -22.08 8.06 11.55
N ILE A 642 -22.27 7.20 10.55
CA ILE A 642 -22.32 5.75 10.76
C ILE A 642 -20.91 5.21 10.65
N ILE A 643 -20.44 4.60 11.74
CA ILE A 643 -19.15 3.92 11.77
C ILE A 643 -19.35 2.54 11.14
N THR A 644 -18.98 2.43 9.87
CA THR A 644 -18.87 1.19 9.10
C THR A 644 -17.57 0.47 9.38
#